data_AF-A0A440IRM8-F1
#
_entry.id   AF-A0A440IRM8-F1
#
_cell.length_a   1.000
_cell.length_b   1.000
_cell.length_c   1.000
_cell.angle_alpha   90.00
_cell.angle_beta   90.00
_cell.angle_gamma   90.00
#
_symmetry.space_group_name_H-M   'P 1'
#
loop_
_entity.id
_entity.type
_entity.pdbx_description
1 polymer ?
#
loop_
_entity_poly.entity_id
_entity_poly.type
_entity_poly.pdbx_seq_one_letter_code
_entity_poly.pdbx_strand_id
1 'polypeptide(L)'
;MHSIKTLSLPWSADPTGTESRSILAWSAIAGELALFIALVYLLRLETTALVRVLLVALAGWCVHYFLPQRYRLPFFVLLSFAAIAAVFANVGPNWHHWRFEGLIDAAWIVAIGLVLVGIVHLPIAFGWRVLALVGAGCGLAAARMDWIAIPWTRAVWPVLASMFMFRLIVYAYEMRRDQRMATVSERLAYFFMLPNVCFPLFPVVDFRTFRSSYYNADRHYIYQTGVQWMFRGAIHLICYRIVYQRFVIDAADVHNQIELLQFIIWPFLLYLKVSGTFHIITGILHLFGFNLPETHNLYFLSSSFTDFWRRINIYWKDFIMKIVYYPLYFRFRRWGESVALVSATLLAFLATWLLHNYQWFWLRGTWVFTWNDFLFWMILAVLVTINAHYEMRHGRTRRLRGGALSWNGALQTASRTIGVFVVICLLWSFWSASSVPQWLSVFDTVGVEAPGKMTPALVLVAVAAIIGIPALALARGGADRQYSFRRSVASVGVCGLIAVCISLPVVHDRLGETVSTAMADIRAPNLNSRDNANLERGYYENLVNVGAFNPELWIVYGQRRDDGWGNLDKTPLSEFTGALPTTYLRPLSQADFKGTRVHINRWGMRDQDYEKIPAPGTSRIAMVGSSHVFGEGVADDETFEGLLERRLNAQAADSGYRHYEVLNFAVGGYLPLDILAIIEDRVLAFKPKYIFYFEHSALVRRTLKRLGKAIQNGSAFRYDFVRDIVRESGIDPRADPEVLQRKLTPYGDRLLRAIYSRIVEAAKREGVGVFWIYLPRPDERTSTELEKRLAAEAGFNVLDLSGVYDGYDWRTLLVAPWDDHPNAAGHRLVADKLYEVLQQHQDLVPLNLAVAPQEEEQ
;
A
#
# COMPACT_ATOMS: atom_id res chain seq x y z
N MET A 1 42.40 -15.51 18.34
CA MET A 1 43.32 -15.99 17.29
C MET A 1 42.73 -17.25 16.67
N HIS A 2 42.13 -17.11 15.49
CA HIS A 2 41.66 -18.20 14.65
C HIS A 2 42.05 -17.81 13.22
N SER A 3 42.77 -18.71 12.57
CA SER A 3 43.37 -18.55 11.25
C SER A 3 42.31 -18.14 10.22
N ILE A 4 42.39 -16.90 9.75
CA ILE A 4 41.78 -16.48 8.50
C ILE A 4 42.59 -17.18 7.42
N LYS A 5 42.08 -18.30 6.90
CA LYS A 5 42.53 -18.79 5.60
C LYS A 5 42.21 -17.69 4.59
N THR A 6 43.22 -16.91 4.25
CA THR A 6 43.29 -16.12 3.03
C THR A 6 42.90 -17.06 1.89
N LEU A 7 41.69 -16.87 1.36
CA LEU A 7 41.35 -17.33 0.02
C LEU A 7 42.40 -16.71 -0.91
N SER A 8 43.35 -17.51 -1.35
CA SER A 8 44.23 -17.17 -2.45
C SER A 8 43.36 -17.06 -3.71
N LEU A 9 42.79 -15.87 -3.93
CA LEU A 9 42.22 -15.49 -5.21
C LEU A 9 43.40 -15.36 -6.19
N PRO A 10 43.36 -15.99 -7.38
CA PRO A 10 44.37 -15.77 -8.41
C PRO A 10 44.14 -14.39 -9.03
N TRP A 11 44.49 -13.35 -8.29
CA TRP A 11 44.51 -11.97 -8.74
C TRP A 11 45.62 -11.21 -7.99
N SER A 12 46.80 -11.84 -7.93
CA SER A 12 48.04 -11.19 -7.53
C SER A 12 48.82 -10.75 -8.78
N ALA A 13 48.98 -9.42 -8.87
CA ALA A 13 50.07 -8.69 -9.54
C ALA A 13 50.38 -9.00 -11.02
N ASP A 14 49.77 -8.23 -11.93
CA ASP A 14 50.39 -7.90 -13.23
C ASP A 14 50.09 -6.42 -13.57
N PRO A 15 51.06 -5.48 -13.53
CA PRO A 15 50.79 -4.04 -13.43
C PRO A 15 50.35 -3.32 -14.72
N THR A 16 50.44 -3.92 -15.90
CA THR A 16 50.13 -3.24 -17.17
C THR A 16 48.71 -3.53 -17.69
N GLY A 17 48.02 -4.53 -17.13
CA GLY A 17 46.65 -4.93 -17.50
C GLY A 17 45.56 -4.54 -16.49
N THR A 18 45.88 -3.78 -15.44
CA THR A 18 45.00 -3.49 -14.29
C THR A 18 43.98 -2.39 -14.56
N GLU A 19 44.35 -1.31 -15.25
CA GLU A 19 43.43 -0.18 -15.50
C GLU A 19 42.35 -0.51 -16.52
N SER A 20 42.70 -1.10 -17.67
CA SER A 20 41.73 -1.47 -18.71
C SER A 20 40.70 -2.48 -18.19
N ARG A 21 41.14 -3.48 -17.41
CA ARG A 21 40.25 -4.45 -16.75
C ARG A 21 39.37 -3.79 -15.68
N SER A 22 39.89 -2.79 -14.96
CA SER A 22 39.12 -2.03 -13.98
C SER A 22 38.04 -1.17 -14.63
N ILE A 23 38.36 -0.52 -15.76
CA ILE A 23 37.41 0.29 -16.55
C ILE A 23 36.32 -0.59 -17.15
N LEU A 24 36.66 -1.75 -17.72
CA LEU A 24 35.66 -2.69 -18.24
C LEU A 24 34.68 -3.17 -17.16
N ALA A 25 35.20 -3.50 -15.97
CA ALA A 25 34.36 -3.89 -14.84
C ALA A 25 33.49 -2.72 -14.34
N TRP A 26 34.02 -1.50 -14.35
CA TRP A 26 33.28 -0.28 -14.03
C TRP A 26 32.14 -0.04 -15.03
N SER A 27 32.41 -0.07 -16.34
CA SER A 27 31.42 0.12 -17.39
C SER A 27 30.33 -0.95 -17.35
N ALA A 28 30.69 -2.20 -17.07
CA ALA A 28 29.73 -3.29 -16.95
C ALA A 28 28.76 -3.07 -15.78
N ILE A 29 29.28 -2.76 -14.58
CA ILE A 29 28.44 -2.46 -13.40
C ILE A 29 27.59 -1.21 -13.64
N ALA A 30 28.14 -0.16 -14.26
CA ALA A 30 27.37 1.03 -14.64
C ALA A 30 26.21 0.69 -15.58
N GLY A 31 26.44 -0.19 -16.56
CA GLY A 31 25.40 -0.71 -17.46
C GLY A 31 24.31 -1.49 -16.71
N GLU A 32 24.68 -2.37 -15.78
CA GLU A 32 23.71 -3.10 -14.96
C GLU A 32 22.89 -2.17 -14.06
N LEU A 33 23.51 -1.13 -13.49
CA LEU A 33 22.81 -0.11 -12.71
C LEU A 33 21.84 0.70 -13.58
N ALA A 34 22.23 1.05 -14.80
CA ALA A 34 21.34 1.73 -15.75
C ALA A 34 20.13 0.84 -16.11
N LEU A 35 20.35 -0.45 -16.37
CA LEU A 35 19.28 -1.43 -16.59
C LEU A 35 18.36 -1.54 -15.38
N PHE A 36 18.92 -1.57 -14.17
CA PHE A 36 18.13 -1.60 -12.93
C PHE A 36 17.26 -0.34 -12.77
N ILE A 37 17.83 0.85 -13.01
CA ILE A 37 17.09 2.12 -12.95
C ILE A 37 15.97 2.13 -13.99
N ALA A 38 16.24 1.70 -15.22
CA ALA A 38 15.24 1.58 -16.27
C ALA A 38 14.13 0.63 -15.86
N LEU A 39 14.44 -0.52 -15.26
CA LEU A 39 13.47 -1.48 -14.77
C LEU A 39 12.58 -0.89 -13.67
N VAL A 40 13.17 -0.24 -12.66
CA VAL A 40 12.43 0.41 -11.56
C VAL A 40 11.50 1.49 -12.11
N TYR A 41 11.96 2.28 -13.08
CA TYR A 41 11.17 3.33 -13.72
C TYR A 41 10.03 2.76 -14.57
N LEU A 42 10.32 1.81 -15.47
CA LEU A 42 9.34 1.23 -16.40
C LEU A 42 8.26 0.42 -15.68
N LEU A 43 8.60 -0.29 -14.62
CA LEU A 43 7.63 -1.08 -13.83
C LEU A 43 7.03 -0.29 -12.67
N ARG A 44 7.49 0.95 -12.45
CA ARG A 44 7.11 1.78 -11.29
C ARG A 44 7.23 1.02 -9.97
N LEU A 45 8.31 0.24 -9.77
CA LEU A 45 8.42 -0.76 -8.68
C LEU A 45 8.29 -0.16 -7.28
N GLU A 46 8.68 1.09 -7.12
CA GLU A 46 8.60 1.86 -5.88
C GLU A 46 8.28 3.34 -6.20
N THR A 47 8.35 4.20 -5.18
CA THR A 47 8.15 5.64 -5.29
C THR A 47 9.09 6.32 -6.29
N THR A 48 8.69 7.48 -6.83
CA THR A 48 9.57 8.26 -7.72
C THR A 48 10.82 8.77 -6.99
N ALA A 49 10.76 8.89 -5.67
CA ALA A 49 11.92 9.20 -4.82
C ALA A 49 13.02 8.13 -4.94
N LEU A 50 12.69 6.84 -5.08
CA LEU A 50 13.71 5.81 -5.30
C LEU A 50 14.46 6.05 -6.60
N VAL A 51 13.76 6.37 -7.69
CA VAL A 51 14.41 6.64 -9.00
C VAL A 51 15.38 7.82 -8.86
N ARG A 52 15.00 8.89 -8.17
CA ARG A 52 15.90 10.04 -7.91
C ARG A 52 17.12 9.64 -7.12
N VAL A 53 16.94 8.89 -6.03
CA VAL A 53 18.05 8.39 -5.21
C VAL A 53 18.96 7.46 -6.02
N LEU A 54 18.42 6.61 -6.90
CA LEU A 54 19.23 5.76 -7.77
C LEU A 54 20.00 6.55 -8.84
N LEU A 55 19.43 7.62 -9.40
CA LEU A 55 20.14 8.52 -10.31
C LEU A 55 21.29 9.23 -9.61
N VAL A 56 21.05 9.76 -8.40
CA VAL A 56 22.09 10.35 -7.53
C VAL A 56 23.13 9.29 -7.17
N ALA A 57 22.72 8.07 -6.85
CA ALA A 57 23.62 6.97 -6.53
C ALA A 57 24.48 6.55 -7.73
N LEU A 58 23.93 6.49 -8.94
CA LEU A 58 24.67 6.17 -10.16
C LEU A 58 25.72 7.26 -10.45
N ALA A 59 25.29 8.53 -10.49
CA ALA A 59 26.20 9.66 -10.73
C ALA A 59 27.29 9.75 -9.66
N GLY A 60 26.89 9.63 -8.39
CA GLY A 60 27.80 9.62 -7.25
C GLY A 60 28.75 8.42 -7.26
N TRP A 61 28.27 7.23 -7.63
CA TRP A 61 29.10 6.03 -7.72
C TRP A 61 30.16 6.14 -8.82
N CYS A 62 29.81 6.72 -9.97
CA CYS A 62 30.76 6.99 -11.06
C CYS A 62 31.95 7.84 -10.57
N VAL A 63 31.71 8.86 -9.74
CA VAL A 63 32.78 9.66 -9.12
C VAL A 63 33.49 8.89 -8.00
N HIS A 64 32.72 8.26 -7.10
CA HIS A 64 33.20 7.53 -5.94
C HIS A 64 34.16 6.40 -6.29
N TYR A 65 33.95 5.75 -7.44
CA TYR A 65 34.80 4.67 -7.92
C TYR A 65 36.27 5.07 -8.09
N PHE A 66 36.51 6.26 -8.63
CA PHE A 66 37.84 6.82 -8.90
C PHE A 66 38.40 7.64 -7.73
N LEU A 67 37.58 7.95 -6.72
CA LEU A 67 38.04 8.71 -5.56
C LEU A 67 39.07 7.92 -4.71
N PRO A 68 40.16 8.59 -4.26
CA PRO A 68 41.07 8.04 -3.26
C PRO A 68 40.34 7.66 -1.97
N GLN A 69 40.80 6.60 -1.29
CA GLN A 69 40.11 6.01 -0.14
C GLN A 69 39.79 7.03 0.98
N ARG A 70 40.67 8.02 1.21
CA ARG A 70 40.46 9.09 2.21
C ARG A 70 39.25 9.99 1.95
N TYR A 71 38.84 10.14 0.69
CA TYR A 71 37.73 11.02 0.29
C TYR A 71 36.41 10.28 0.08
N ARG A 72 36.44 8.95 -0.02
CA ARG A 72 35.26 8.13 -0.31
C ARG A 72 34.14 8.31 0.71
N LEU A 73 34.45 8.20 2.00
CA LEU A 73 33.45 8.31 3.06
C LEU A 73 32.92 9.76 3.25
N PRO A 74 33.77 10.82 3.27
CA PRO A 74 33.28 12.21 3.22
C PRO A 74 32.39 12.49 1.99
N PHE A 75 32.77 11.97 0.82
CA PHE A 75 31.97 12.12 -0.40
C PHE A 75 30.62 11.40 -0.30
N PHE A 76 30.58 10.20 0.30
CA PHE A 76 29.32 9.50 0.57
C PHE A 76 28.39 10.32 1.47
N VAL A 77 28.91 10.98 2.51
CA VAL A 77 28.12 11.88 3.37
C VAL A 77 27.55 13.06 2.59
N LEU A 78 28.39 13.72 1.75
CA LEU A 78 27.94 14.80 0.88
C LEU A 78 26.82 14.32 -0.06
N LEU A 79 26.99 13.14 -0.66
CA LEU A 79 26.02 12.53 -1.55
C LEU A 79 24.70 12.22 -0.83
N SER A 80 24.75 11.74 0.41
CA SER A 80 23.57 11.51 1.24
C SER A 80 22.78 12.79 1.52
N PHE A 81 23.47 13.90 1.86
CA PHE A 81 22.79 15.19 2.04
C PHE A 81 22.23 15.74 0.73
N ALA A 82 22.96 15.58 -0.38
CA ALA A 82 22.46 15.92 -1.71
C ALA A 82 21.21 15.11 -2.08
N ALA A 83 21.17 13.82 -1.74
CA ALA A 83 19.99 12.99 -1.96
C ALA A 83 18.80 13.43 -1.10
N ILE A 84 19.03 13.82 0.16
CA ILE A 84 17.96 14.35 1.03
C ILE A 84 17.38 15.64 0.43
N ALA A 85 18.25 16.57 0.03
CA ALA A 85 17.83 17.79 -0.65
C ALA A 85 17.09 17.49 -1.96
N ALA A 86 17.60 16.59 -2.80
CA ALA A 86 16.99 16.25 -4.08
C ALA A 86 15.60 15.62 -3.94
N VAL A 87 15.39 14.76 -2.93
CA VAL A 87 14.08 14.14 -2.68
C VAL A 87 13.07 15.19 -2.22
N PHE A 88 13.40 15.99 -1.21
CA PHE A 88 12.47 16.99 -0.65
C PHE A 88 12.24 18.18 -1.58
N ALA A 89 13.26 18.61 -2.33
CA ALA A 89 13.10 19.66 -3.33
C ALA A 89 12.50 19.17 -4.66
N ASN A 90 12.08 17.89 -4.73
CA ASN A 90 11.47 17.30 -5.91
C ASN A 90 12.34 17.42 -7.19
N VAL A 91 13.67 17.41 -7.01
CA VAL A 91 14.64 17.63 -8.10
C VAL A 91 14.65 16.41 -9.02
N GLY A 92 14.35 16.63 -10.29
CA GLY A 92 14.31 15.62 -11.33
C GLY A 92 14.30 16.23 -12.73
N PRO A 93 14.11 15.43 -13.79
CA PRO A 93 14.16 15.88 -15.18
C PRO A 93 13.15 16.99 -15.52
N ASN A 94 12.02 17.03 -14.81
CA ASN A 94 10.96 18.01 -15.02
C ASN A 94 11.17 19.22 -14.09
N TRP A 95 12.00 20.17 -14.52
CA TRP A 95 12.39 21.35 -13.74
C TRP A 95 11.22 22.18 -13.21
N HIS A 96 10.09 22.23 -13.92
CA HIS A 96 8.86 22.91 -13.48
C HIS A 96 8.23 22.35 -12.19
N HIS A 97 8.63 21.15 -11.76
CA HIS A 97 8.08 20.48 -10.57
C HIS A 97 9.00 20.61 -9.34
N TRP A 98 10.12 21.33 -9.44
CA TRP A 98 11.02 21.51 -8.30
C TRP A 98 10.36 22.37 -7.22
N ARG A 99 10.50 21.97 -5.95
CA ARG A 99 9.89 22.62 -4.78
C ARG A 99 10.97 23.04 -3.80
N PHE A 100 11.58 24.20 -4.02
CA PHE A 100 12.68 24.68 -3.19
C PHE A 100 12.31 24.86 -1.70
N GLU A 101 11.03 25.03 -1.37
CA GLU A 101 10.52 25.05 0.00
C GLU A 101 10.86 23.76 0.77
N GLY A 102 10.92 22.60 0.09
CA GLY A 102 11.30 21.33 0.71
C GLY A 102 12.77 21.29 1.20
N LEU A 103 13.61 22.24 0.79
CA LEU A 103 14.96 22.36 1.35
C LEU A 103 14.94 22.73 2.84
N ILE A 104 13.88 23.39 3.31
CA ILE A 104 13.69 23.71 4.73
C ILE A 104 13.50 22.40 5.52
N ASP A 105 12.65 21.49 5.04
CA ASP A 105 12.44 20.18 5.65
C ASP A 105 13.73 19.34 5.66
N ALA A 106 14.46 19.34 4.54
CA ALA A 106 15.76 18.69 4.44
C ALA A 106 16.76 19.23 5.48
N ALA A 107 16.82 20.55 5.66
CA ALA A 107 17.66 21.18 6.66
C ALA A 107 17.27 20.79 8.09
N TRP A 108 15.97 20.71 8.40
CA TRP A 108 15.49 20.28 9.71
C TRP A 108 15.81 18.81 10.01
N ILE A 109 15.70 17.91 9.03
CA ILE A 109 16.13 16.51 9.19
C ILE A 109 17.61 16.44 9.61
N VAL A 110 18.46 17.20 8.93
CA VAL A 110 19.90 17.25 9.23
C VAL A 110 20.14 17.89 10.60
N ALA A 111 19.52 19.03 10.89
CA ALA A 111 19.69 19.75 12.15
C ALA A 111 19.28 18.90 13.36
N ILE A 112 18.08 18.30 13.33
CA ILE A 112 17.59 17.43 14.41
C ILE A 112 18.52 16.23 14.56
N GLY A 113 18.92 15.61 13.44
CA GLY A 113 19.85 14.48 13.46
C GLY A 113 21.21 14.83 14.09
N LEU A 114 21.78 15.99 13.77
CA LEU A 114 23.03 16.49 14.36
C LEU A 114 22.89 16.74 15.86
N VAL A 115 21.77 17.28 16.32
CA VAL A 115 21.48 17.46 17.76
C VAL A 115 21.44 16.11 18.47
N LEU A 116 20.72 15.12 17.93
CA LEU A 116 20.63 13.77 18.51
C LEU A 116 22.00 13.09 18.61
N VAL A 117 22.82 13.19 17.56
CA VAL A 117 24.20 12.68 17.57
C VAL A 117 25.04 13.45 18.59
N GLY A 118 24.90 14.78 18.67
CA GLY A 118 25.60 15.63 19.63
C GLY A 118 25.34 15.23 21.08
N ILE A 119 24.08 14.92 21.44
CA ILE A 119 23.70 14.48 22.79
C ILE A 119 24.48 13.22 23.21
N VAL A 120 24.68 12.25 22.30
CA VAL A 120 25.43 11.01 22.57
C VAL A 120 26.90 11.30 22.93
N HIS A 121 27.45 12.40 22.43
CA HIS A 121 28.85 12.80 22.61
C HIS A 121 29.09 13.86 23.68
N LEU A 122 28.04 14.32 24.38
CA LEU A 122 28.21 15.27 25.48
C LEU A 122 29.20 14.71 26.53
N PRO A 123 30.10 15.54 27.08
CA PRO A 123 31.10 15.11 28.07
C PRO A 123 30.50 14.91 29.47
N ILE A 124 29.33 14.28 29.55
CA ILE A 124 28.58 13.97 30.79
C ILE A 124 28.50 12.45 31.01
N ALA A 125 28.07 12.01 32.19
CA ALA A 125 27.92 10.58 32.47
C ALA A 125 26.88 9.93 31.54
N PHE A 126 27.10 8.66 31.17
CA PHE A 126 26.26 7.94 30.21
C PHE A 126 24.76 7.96 30.56
N GLY A 127 24.40 7.84 31.85
CA GLY A 127 23.01 7.91 32.30
C GLY A 127 22.34 9.26 31.97
N TRP A 128 23.06 10.38 32.13
CA TRP A 128 22.55 11.71 31.76
C TRP A 128 22.43 11.88 30.25
N ARG A 129 23.32 11.27 29.46
CA ARG A 129 23.18 11.24 27.98
C ARG A 129 21.90 10.50 27.58
N VAL A 130 21.66 9.33 28.18
CA VAL A 130 20.42 8.56 27.95
C VAL A 130 19.19 9.37 28.35
N LEU A 131 19.21 10.03 29.51
CA LEU A 131 18.09 10.87 29.96
C LEU A 131 17.84 12.04 28.99
N ALA A 132 18.89 12.70 28.51
CA ALA A 132 18.78 13.77 27.51
C ALA A 132 18.22 13.25 26.18
N LEU A 133 18.62 12.06 25.72
CA LEU A 133 18.05 11.42 24.52
C LEU A 133 16.58 11.06 24.70
N VAL A 134 16.21 10.54 25.88
CA VAL A 134 14.80 10.27 26.20
C VAL A 134 13.99 11.56 26.22
N GLY A 135 14.50 12.62 26.85
CA GLY A 135 13.86 13.94 26.86
C GLY A 135 13.69 14.52 25.46
N ALA A 136 14.72 14.47 24.61
CA ALA A 136 14.63 14.88 23.21
C ALA A 136 13.61 14.03 22.43
N GLY A 137 13.61 12.71 22.64
CA GLY A 137 12.63 11.79 22.03
C GLY A 137 11.19 12.09 22.46
N CYS A 138 10.96 12.40 23.74
CA CYS A 138 9.65 12.82 24.25
C CYS A 138 9.21 14.16 23.66
N GLY A 139 10.12 15.14 23.53
CA GLY A 139 9.83 16.42 22.89
C GLY A 139 9.46 16.24 21.41
N LEU A 140 10.20 15.42 20.66
CA LEU A 140 9.88 15.08 19.28
C LEU A 140 8.55 14.31 19.16
N ALA A 141 8.24 13.43 20.13
CA ALA A 141 6.96 12.71 20.14
C ALA A 141 5.78 13.65 20.42
N ALA A 142 5.92 14.60 21.35
CA ALA A 142 4.91 15.63 21.61
C ALA A 142 4.67 16.52 20.38
N ALA A 143 5.74 16.95 19.71
CA ALA A 143 5.64 17.69 18.45
C ALA A 143 4.96 16.87 17.34
N ARG A 144 5.25 15.56 17.26
CA ARG A 144 4.57 14.65 16.32
C ARG A 144 3.08 14.44 16.62
N MET A 145 2.67 14.54 17.88
CA MET A 145 1.26 14.50 18.32
C MET A 145 0.55 15.86 18.20
N ASP A 146 1.15 16.83 17.51
CA ASP A 146 0.65 18.20 17.34
C ASP A 146 0.46 18.98 18.66
N TRP A 147 1.15 18.58 19.74
CA TRP A 147 1.12 19.32 21.01
C TRP A 147 1.99 20.58 20.97
N ILE A 148 2.90 20.66 20.02
CA ILE A 148 3.83 21.77 19.80
C ILE A 148 3.81 22.11 18.33
N ALA A 149 3.66 23.40 18.00
CA ALA A 149 3.75 23.87 16.63
C ALA A 149 5.15 23.63 16.05
N ILE A 150 5.21 23.11 14.83
CA ILE A 150 6.46 22.79 14.14
C ILE A 150 6.65 23.66 12.88
N PRO A 151 7.89 24.10 12.57
CA PRO A 151 8.18 24.93 11.40
C PRO A 151 8.53 24.11 10.14
N TRP A 152 8.20 22.81 10.10
CA TRP A 152 8.48 21.88 9.00
C TRP A 152 7.28 20.97 8.75
N THR A 153 7.28 20.29 7.60
CA THR A 153 6.18 19.40 7.20
C THR A 153 6.19 18.06 7.96
N ARG A 154 5.03 17.42 8.11
CA ARG A 154 4.89 16.07 8.68
C ARG A 154 5.67 15.01 7.89
N ALA A 155 6.10 15.29 6.66
CA ALA A 155 6.96 14.41 5.87
C ALA A 155 8.34 14.16 6.52
N VAL A 156 8.82 15.10 7.34
CA VAL A 156 10.09 14.97 8.08
C VAL A 156 10.09 13.76 9.02
N TRP A 157 8.97 13.45 9.65
CA TRP A 157 8.93 12.49 10.74
C TRP A 157 9.30 11.06 10.34
N PRO A 158 8.71 10.43 9.31
CA PRO A 158 9.02 9.03 9.00
C PRO A 158 10.46 8.88 8.48
N VAL A 159 10.95 9.88 7.75
CA VAL A 159 12.33 9.93 7.27
C VAL A 159 13.30 10.04 8.44
N LEU A 160 13.13 11.04 9.31
CA LEU A 160 13.96 11.21 10.51
C LEU A 160 13.93 9.96 11.39
N ALA A 161 12.77 9.38 11.60
CA ALA A 161 12.64 8.21 12.46
C ALA A 161 13.36 7.00 11.87
N SER A 162 13.20 6.73 10.57
CA SER A 162 13.95 5.65 9.89
C SER A 162 15.47 5.87 9.96
N MET A 163 15.92 7.13 10.06
CA MET A 163 17.32 7.48 10.26
C MET A 163 17.80 7.16 11.69
N PHE A 164 17.05 7.55 12.70
CA PHE A 164 17.56 7.58 14.08
C PHE A 164 16.96 6.54 15.03
N MET A 165 15.69 6.12 14.91
CA MET A 165 14.93 5.39 15.94
C MET A 165 15.73 4.29 16.67
N PHE A 166 16.04 3.19 16.00
CA PHE A 166 16.70 2.02 16.58
C PHE A 166 18.22 2.14 16.48
N ARG A 167 18.73 2.83 15.44
CA ARG A 167 20.17 3.03 15.25
C ARG A 167 20.78 3.89 16.35
N LEU A 168 20.04 4.86 16.89
CA LEU A 168 20.49 5.67 18.01
C LEU A 168 20.63 4.82 19.28
N ILE A 169 19.72 3.86 19.51
CA ILE A 169 19.82 2.89 20.61
C ILE A 169 21.08 2.02 20.45
N VAL A 170 21.29 1.45 19.25
CA VAL A 170 22.47 0.64 18.94
C VAL A 170 23.76 1.44 19.13
N TYR A 171 23.79 2.65 18.58
CA TYR A 171 24.94 3.54 18.63
C TYR A 171 25.30 3.94 20.06
N ALA A 172 24.32 4.38 20.86
CA ALA A 172 24.52 4.72 22.26
C ALA A 172 25.02 3.51 23.07
N TYR A 173 24.47 2.31 22.83
CA TYR A 173 24.92 1.09 23.47
C TYR A 173 26.38 0.73 23.13
N GLU A 174 26.82 0.97 21.89
CA GLU A 174 28.22 0.78 21.49
C GLU A 174 29.16 1.83 22.10
N MET A 175 28.77 3.10 22.12
CA MET A 175 29.58 4.18 22.70
C MET A 175 29.82 4.00 24.22
N ARG A 176 28.96 3.23 24.89
CA ARG A 176 29.20 2.82 26.29
C ARG A 176 30.40 1.87 26.43
N ARG A 177 30.67 1.03 25.42
CA ARG A 177 31.64 -0.08 25.47
C ARG A 177 32.94 0.22 24.72
N ASP A 178 32.85 0.97 23.63
CA ASP A 178 34.00 1.35 22.79
C ASP A 178 34.03 2.88 22.66
N GLN A 179 34.99 3.49 23.35
CA GLN A 179 35.21 4.95 23.35
C GLN A 179 36.13 5.41 22.20
N ARG A 180 36.60 4.49 21.32
CA ARG A 180 37.39 4.92 20.16
C ARG A 180 36.54 5.87 19.32
N MET A 181 36.97 7.12 19.23
CA MET A 181 36.25 8.18 18.54
C MET A 181 36.15 7.81 17.06
N ALA A 182 34.99 7.31 16.63
CA ALA A 182 34.65 7.26 15.22
C ALA A 182 34.84 8.66 14.63
N THR A 183 35.38 8.76 13.43
CA THR A 183 35.50 10.03 12.71
C THR A 183 34.13 10.66 12.51
N VAL A 184 34.06 11.98 12.33
CA VAL A 184 32.79 12.67 12.05
C VAL A 184 32.11 12.06 10.82
N SER A 185 32.87 11.75 9.78
CA SER A 185 32.36 11.10 8.55
C SER A 185 31.77 9.72 8.80
N GLU A 186 32.36 8.87 9.66
CA GLU A 186 31.78 7.56 10.02
C GLU A 186 30.43 7.71 10.73
N ARG A 187 30.30 8.71 11.62
CA ARG A 187 29.06 8.97 12.36
C ARG A 187 27.97 9.47 11.43
N LEU A 188 28.28 10.47 10.60
CA LEU A 188 27.34 11.03 9.65
C LEU A 188 26.92 10.00 8.60
N ALA A 189 27.85 9.22 8.05
CA ALA A 189 27.53 8.16 7.08
C ALA A 189 26.65 7.06 7.68
N TYR A 190 26.82 6.75 8.97
CA TYR A 190 26.01 5.75 9.65
C TYR A 190 24.55 6.18 9.86
N PHE A 191 24.30 7.42 10.24
CA PHE A 191 22.93 7.90 10.45
C PHE A 191 22.25 8.35 9.15
N PHE A 192 22.99 9.07 8.29
CA PHE A 192 22.51 9.57 6.99
C PHE A 192 22.96 8.63 5.87
N MET A 193 22.50 7.39 5.91
CA MET A 193 22.74 6.44 4.81
C MET A 193 21.97 6.88 3.55
N LEU A 194 22.65 6.91 2.40
CA LEU A 194 22.09 7.38 1.12
C LEU A 194 20.67 6.87 0.80
N PRO A 195 20.38 5.54 0.83
CA PRO A 195 19.04 5.05 0.48
C PRO A 195 17.95 5.43 1.49
N ASN A 196 18.31 5.88 2.69
CA ASN A 196 17.37 5.99 3.79
C ASN A 196 16.29 7.07 3.58
N VAL A 197 16.56 8.09 2.78
CA VAL A 197 15.60 9.18 2.56
C VAL A 197 14.36 8.76 1.77
N CYS A 198 14.44 7.71 0.94
CA CYS A 198 13.31 7.21 0.17
C CYS A 198 12.67 5.94 0.78
N PHE A 199 13.24 5.41 1.87
CA PHE A 199 12.75 4.19 2.55
C PHE A 199 12.46 4.45 4.03
N PRO A 200 11.20 4.79 4.38
CA PRO A 200 10.79 4.97 5.78
C PRO A 200 10.91 3.69 6.62
N LEU A 201 10.79 2.52 5.98
CA LEU A 201 11.09 1.24 6.63
C LEU A 201 12.52 0.81 6.24
N PHE A 202 13.42 0.75 7.22
CA PHE A 202 14.85 0.54 6.98
C PHE A 202 15.42 -0.58 7.88
N PRO A 203 16.38 -1.41 7.40
CA PRO A 203 17.03 -2.42 8.23
C PRO A 203 17.83 -1.79 9.37
N VAL A 204 17.76 -2.38 10.57
CA VAL A 204 18.50 -1.89 11.74
C VAL A 204 19.98 -2.30 11.63
N VAL A 205 20.76 -1.52 10.88
CA VAL A 205 22.19 -1.79 10.66
C VAL A 205 22.99 -1.56 11.94
N ASP A 206 23.79 -2.55 12.34
CA ASP A 206 24.67 -2.45 13.50
C ASP A 206 25.88 -1.55 13.24
N PHE A 207 26.23 -0.65 14.18
CA PHE A 207 27.32 0.33 13.95
C PHE A 207 28.68 -0.37 13.81
N ARG A 208 28.96 -1.38 14.62
CA ARG A 208 30.20 -2.17 14.49
C ARG A 208 30.28 -2.87 13.14
N THR A 209 29.21 -3.54 12.72
CA THR A 209 29.15 -4.23 11.42
C THR A 209 29.30 -3.24 10.27
N PHE A 210 28.66 -2.08 10.34
CA PHE A 210 28.79 -1.00 9.36
C PHE A 210 30.24 -0.57 9.17
N ARG A 211 31.00 -0.37 10.27
CA ARG A 211 32.42 -0.01 10.20
C ARG A 211 33.30 -1.14 9.70
N SER A 212 33.15 -2.34 10.25
CA SER A 212 34.01 -3.49 9.91
C SER A 212 33.78 -4.03 8.50
N SER A 213 32.66 -3.68 7.87
CA SER A 213 32.32 -4.09 6.51
C SER A 213 32.81 -3.13 5.42
N TYR A 214 33.27 -1.93 5.78
CA TYR A 214 33.69 -0.93 4.82
C TYR A 214 35.00 -1.33 4.12
N TYR A 215 34.93 -1.64 2.81
CA TYR A 215 36.03 -2.12 1.97
C TYR A 215 36.85 -3.27 2.59
N ASN A 216 36.16 -4.22 3.23
CA ASN A 216 36.79 -5.39 3.86
C ASN A 216 37.07 -6.56 2.87
N ALA A 217 36.72 -6.39 1.59
CA ALA A 217 36.88 -7.35 0.51
C ALA A 217 37.20 -6.61 -0.80
N ASP A 218 37.45 -7.36 -1.88
CA ASP A 218 37.64 -6.77 -3.21
C ASP A 218 36.45 -5.88 -3.62
N ARG A 219 36.74 -4.70 -4.14
CA ARG A 219 35.70 -3.69 -4.44
C ARG A 219 34.72 -4.17 -5.50
N HIS A 220 35.19 -4.88 -6.54
CA HIS A 220 34.33 -5.33 -7.63
C HIS A 220 33.41 -6.47 -7.17
N TYR A 221 33.91 -7.34 -6.28
CA TYR A 221 33.06 -8.31 -5.58
C TYR A 221 31.95 -7.64 -4.77
N ILE A 222 32.27 -6.61 -3.98
CA ILE A 222 31.29 -5.88 -3.16
C ILE A 222 30.24 -5.23 -4.08
N TYR A 223 30.66 -4.49 -5.10
CA TYR A 223 29.76 -3.78 -6.01
C TYR A 223 28.83 -4.76 -6.76
N GLN A 224 29.38 -5.85 -7.29
CA GLN A 224 28.58 -6.84 -8.00
C GLN A 224 27.57 -7.54 -7.10
N THR A 225 27.97 -7.86 -5.86
CA THR A 225 27.04 -8.40 -4.85
C THR A 225 25.90 -7.41 -4.59
N GLY A 226 26.23 -6.11 -4.54
CA GLY A 226 25.24 -5.04 -4.43
C GLY A 226 24.22 -5.04 -5.57
N VAL A 227 24.69 -5.05 -6.82
CA VAL A 227 23.82 -5.09 -8.00
C VAL A 227 22.97 -6.37 -8.02
N GLN A 228 23.55 -7.54 -7.72
CA GLN A 228 22.79 -8.79 -7.61
C GLN A 228 21.64 -8.69 -6.60
N TRP A 229 21.89 -8.08 -5.44
CA TRP A 229 20.87 -7.90 -4.40
C TRP A 229 19.81 -6.90 -4.82
N MET A 230 20.19 -5.83 -5.53
CA MET A 230 19.23 -4.90 -6.12
C MET A 230 18.26 -5.64 -7.07
N PHE A 231 18.77 -6.41 -8.03
CA PHE A 231 17.93 -7.20 -8.95
C PHE A 231 17.09 -8.27 -8.24
N ARG A 232 17.65 -8.98 -7.25
CA ARG A 232 16.88 -9.91 -6.41
C ARG A 232 15.74 -9.21 -5.69
N GLY A 233 16.01 -8.01 -5.17
CA GLY A 233 14.99 -7.18 -4.54
C GLY A 233 13.88 -6.77 -5.51
N ALA A 234 14.24 -6.40 -6.75
CA ALA A 234 13.27 -6.12 -7.81
C ALA A 234 12.34 -7.32 -8.09
N ILE A 235 12.91 -8.52 -8.19
CA ILE A 235 12.15 -9.75 -8.40
C ILE A 235 11.17 -9.98 -7.25
N HIS A 236 11.62 -9.81 -6.00
CA HIS A 236 10.74 -9.93 -4.84
C HIS A 236 9.58 -8.92 -4.90
N LEU A 237 9.83 -7.67 -5.31
CA LEU A 237 8.79 -6.65 -5.46
C LEU A 237 7.80 -6.96 -6.60
N ILE A 238 8.29 -7.50 -7.73
CA ILE A 238 7.43 -7.95 -8.83
C ILE A 238 6.53 -9.10 -8.37
N CYS A 239 7.11 -10.12 -7.73
CA CYS A 239 6.34 -11.24 -7.17
C CYS A 239 5.32 -10.76 -6.12
N TYR A 240 5.71 -9.81 -5.26
CA TYR A 240 4.81 -9.18 -4.31
C TYR A 240 3.60 -8.55 -5.01
N ARG A 241 3.79 -7.78 -6.09
CA ARG A 241 2.68 -7.13 -6.80
C ARG A 241 1.73 -8.13 -7.43
N ILE A 242 2.25 -9.19 -8.02
CA ILE A 242 1.43 -10.27 -8.59
C ILE A 242 0.59 -10.92 -7.48
N VAL A 243 1.21 -11.29 -6.36
CA VAL A 243 0.52 -11.86 -5.19
C VAL A 243 -0.56 -10.91 -4.67
N TYR A 244 -0.20 -9.66 -4.47
CA TYR A 244 -1.08 -8.63 -3.94
C TYR A 244 -2.30 -8.40 -4.84
N GLN A 245 -2.10 -8.23 -6.15
CA GLN A 245 -3.19 -7.91 -7.07
C GLN A 245 -4.10 -9.10 -7.41
N ARG A 246 -3.56 -10.33 -7.45
CA ARG A 246 -4.28 -11.50 -8.00
C ARG A 246 -4.74 -12.52 -6.99
N PHE A 247 -4.05 -12.65 -5.86
CA PHE A 247 -4.18 -13.83 -5.01
C PHE A 247 -4.65 -13.54 -3.58
N VAL A 248 -4.50 -12.30 -3.10
CA VAL A 248 -4.97 -11.92 -1.77
C VAL A 248 -6.46 -11.59 -1.82
N ILE A 249 -7.23 -12.31 -1.00
CA ILE A 249 -8.68 -12.15 -0.87
C ILE A 249 -9.08 -11.67 0.53
N ASP A 250 -10.26 -11.06 0.64
CA ASP A 250 -10.80 -10.62 1.92
C ASP A 250 -11.48 -11.76 2.68
N ALA A 251 -11.57 -11.64 4.01
CA ALA A 251 -12.26 -12.62 4.85
C ALA A 251 -13.75 -12.78 4.50
N ALA A 252 -14.42 -11.71 4.04
CA ALA A 252 -15.83 -11.77 3.67
C ALA A 252 -16.09 -12.41 2.29
N ASP A 253 -15.05 -12.56 1.47
CA ASP A 253 -15.13 -13.16 0.13
C ASP A 253 -14.78 -14.68 0.15
N VAL A 254 -14.64 -15.27 1.34
CA VAL A 254 -14.35 -16.70 1.50
C VAL A 254 -15.65 -17.49 1.59
N HIS A 255 -15.94 -18.25 0.54
CA HIS A 255 -17.14 -19.07 0.40
C HIS A 255 -16.82 -20.55 0.23
N ASN A 256 -15.61 -20.91 -0.21
CA ASN A 256 -15.21 -22.30 -0.43
C ASN A 256 -13.80 -22.65 0.09
N GLN A 257 -13.42 -23.92 -0.04
CA GLN A 257 -12.13 -24.44 0.44
C GLN A 257 -10.92 -23.87 -0.32
N ILE A 258 -11.06 -23.52 -1.61
CA ILE A 258 -9.96 -22.96 -2.41
C ILE A 258 -9.68 -21.52 -1.96
N GLU A 259 -10.73 -20.73 -1.79
CA GLU A 259 -10.63 -19.38 -1.23
C GLU A 259 -10.06 -19.41 0.18
N LEU A 260 -10.48 -20.36 1.03
CA LEU A 260 -9.87 -20.53 2.36
C LEU A 260 -8.35 -20.75 2.28
N LEU A 261 -7.88 -21.58 1.33
CA LEU A 261 -6.43 -21.76 1.10
C LEU A 261 -5.76 -20.46 0.65
N GLN A 262 -6.41 -19.70 -0.22
CA GLN A 262 -5.89 -18.40 -0.66
C GLN A 262 -5.77 -17.41 0.50
N PHE A 263 -6.80 -17.31 1.34
CA PHE A 263 -6.81 -16.48 2.54
C PHE A 263 -5.70 -16.87 3.54
N ILE A 264 -5.33 -18.15 3.62
CA ILE A 264 -4.28 -18.62 4.53
C ILE A 264 -2.87 -18.42 3.96
N ILE A 265 -2.63 -18.78 2.70
CA ILE A 265 -1.26 -18.90 2.16
C ILE A 265 -0.70 -17.56 1.68
N TRP A 266 -1.48 -16.80 0.91
CA TRP A 266 -0.97 -15.62 0.19
C TRP A 266 -0.56 -14.44 1.08
N PRO A 267 -1.19 -14.17 2.25
CA PRO A 267 -0.75 -13.08 3.12
C PRO A 267 0.70 -13.19 3.58
N PHE A 268 1.23 -14.41 3.75
CA PHE A 268 2.64 -14.58 4.10
C PHE A 268 3.59 -14.12 3.00
N LEU A 269 3.19 -14.31 1.73
CA LEU A 269 3.99 -13.88 0.58
C LEU A 269 4.02 -12.36 0.43
N LEU A 270 3.11 -11.60 1.07
CA LEU A 270 3.19 -10.13 1.11
C LEU A 270 4.49 -9.63 1.78
N TYR A 271 5.13 -10.46 2.61
CA TYR A 271 6.44 -10.16 3.18
C TYR A 271 7.56 -9.99 2.14
N LEU A 272 7.35 -10.46 0.90
CA LEU A 272 8.24 -10.20 -0.23
C LEU A 272 8.50 -8.70 -0.44
N LYS A 273 7.55 -7.84 -0.07
CA LYS A 273 7.74 -6.38 -0.12
C LYS A 273 8.88 -5.91 0.79
N VAL A 274 8.86 -6.33 2.05
CA VAL A 274 9.88 -5.97 3.05
C VAL A 274 11.22 -6.55 2.64
N SER A 275 11.25 -7.83 2.27
CA SER A 275 12.49 -8.48 1.87
C SER A 275 13.07 -7.86 0.59
N GLY A 276 12.25 -7.58 -0.41
CA GLY A 276 12.67 -6.93 -1.65
C GLY A 276 13.28 -5.56 -1.41
N THR A 277 12.58 -4.73 -0.64
CA THR A 277 13.03 -3.38 -0.23
C THR A 277 14.38 -3.44 0.47
N PHE A 278 14.56 -4.35 1.43
CA PHE A 278 15.79 -4.43 2.21
C PHE A 278 16.99 -4.88 1.36
N HIS A 279 16.80 -5.77 0.38
CA HIS A 279 17.87 -6.13 -0.56
C HIS A 279 18.28 -4.98 -1.46
N ILE A 280 17.34 -4.14 -1.90
CA ILE A 280 17.65 -2.92 -2.68
C ILE A 280 18.46 -1.95 -1.81
N ILE A 281 18.02 -1.70 -0.58
CA ILE A 281 18.71 -0.83 0.38
C ILE A 281 20.15 -1.28 0.60
N THR A 282 20.36 -2.54 0.98
CA THR A 282 21.72 -3.04 1.23
C THR A 282 22.53 -3.10 -0.05
N GLY A 283 21.91 -3.38 -1.20
CA GLY A 283 22.55 -3.36 -2.50
C GLY A 283 23.09 -1.97 -2.88
N ILE A 284 22.33 -0.90 -2.63
CA ILE A 284 22.81 0.48 -2.81
C ILE A 284 24.03 0.76 -1.92
N LEU A 285 24.00 0.33 -0.65
CA LEU A 285 25.13 0.53 0.27
C LEU A 285 26.39 -0.23 -0.19
N HIS A 286 26.25 -1.40 -0.81
CA HIS A 286 27.38 -2.14 -1.36
C HIS A 286 28.11 -1.33 -2.46
N LEU A 287 27.40 -0.56 -3.28
CA LEU A 287 28.02 0.29 -4.30
C LEU A 287 29.03 1.27 -3.69
N PHE A 288 28.83 1.68 -2.44
CA PHE A 288 29.73 2.60 -1.73
C PHE A 288 30.72 1.89 -0.81
N GLY A 289 30.88 0.57 -0.95
CA GLY A 289 31.92 -0.21 -0.27
C GLY A 289 31.49 -0.85 1.04
N PHE A 290 30.22 -0.74 1.46
CA PHE A 290 29.72 -1.38 2.67
C PHE A 290 29.32 -2.84 2.40
N ASN A 291 30.22 -3.79 2.66
CA ASN A 291 30.00 -5.23 2.47
C ASN A 291 29.13 -5.85 3.58
N LEU A 292 27.89 -5.35 3.67
CA LEU A 292 26.93 -5.72 4.72
C LEU A 292 26.39 -7.15 4.50
N PRO A 293 26.00 -7.87 5.57
CA PRO A 293 25.45 -9.22 5.43
C PRO A 293 24.07 -9.21 4.73
N GLU A 294 23.68 -10.38 4.23
CA GLU A 294 22.35 -10.60 3.62
C GLU A 294 21.24 -10.26 4.62
N THR A 295 20.13 -9.71 4.11
CA THR A 295 19.00 -9.27 4.96
C THR A 295 18.04 -10.41 5.29
N HIS A 296 17.81 -11.31 4.32
CA HIS A 296 16.88 -12.42 4.40
C HIS A 296 17.45 -13.64 3.67
N ASN A 297 17.36 -14.83 4.27
CA ASN A 297 17.96 -16.03 3.67
C ASN A 297 16.99 -17.22 3.60
N LEU A 298 16.34 -17.39 2.43
CA LEU A 298 15.47 -18.53 2.12
C LEU A 298 14.46 -18.84 3.24
N TYR A 299 13.85 -17.81 3.81
CA TYR A 299 13.02 -17.93 5.01
C TYR A 299 11.76 -18.77 4.80
N PHE A 300 11.23 -18.84 3.57
CA PHE A 300 10.15 -19.77 3.19
C PHE A 300 10.54 -21.25 3.34
N LEU A 301 11.84 -21.56 3.35
CA LEU A 301 12.37 -22.93 3.40
C LEU A 301 12.92 -23.29 4.78
N SER A 302 12.40 -22.65 5.82
CA SER A 302 12.87 -22.84 7.19
C SER A 302 12.33 -24.16 7.76
N SER A 303 13.22 -24.94 8.39
CA SER A 303 12.88 -26.29 8.89
C SER A 303 12.54 -26.35 10.39
N SER A 304 12.63 -25.21 11.09
CA SER A 304 12.17 -25.01 12.48
C SER A 304 11.80 -23.54 12.71
N PHE A 305 11.09 -23.23 13.80
CA PHE A 305 10.74 -21.84 14.14
C PHE A 305 11.98 -21.00 14.53
N THR A 306 12.99 -21.63 15.13
CA THR A 306 14.29 -21.00 15.40
C THR A 306 15.07 -20.70 14.11
N ASP A 307 15.00 -21.57 13.11
CA ASP A 307 15.60 -21.37 11.78
C ASP A 307 14.88 -20.23 11.03
N PHE A 308 13.54 -20.21 11.11
CA PHE A 308 12.72 -19.13 10.58
C PHE A 308 13.09 -17.77 11.15
N TRP A 309 13.12 -17.62 12.48
CA TRP A 309 13.53 -16.38 13.15
C TRP A 309 14.95 -15.92 12.76
N ARG A 310 15.84 -16.88 12.49
CA ARG A 310 17.22 -16.59 12.05
C ARG A 310 17.32 -16.07 10.62
N ARG A 311 16.30 -16.30 9.79
CA ARG A 311 16.35 -16.08 8.34
C ARG A 311 15.43 -14.98 7.83
N ILE A 312 14.30 -14.73 8.51
CA ILE A 312 13.27 -13.82 8.01
C ILE A 312 13.62 -12.34 8.17
N ASN A 313 14.30 -11.91 9.23
CA ASN A 313 14.78 -10.54 9.32
C ASN A 313 16.07 -10.51 10.16
N ILE A 314 17.20 -10.72 9.47
CA ILE A 314 18.49 -10.94 10.13
C ILE A 314 18.91 -9.73 10.97
N TYR A 315 18.69 -8.52 10.43
CA TYR A 315 19.05 -7.26 11.07
C TYR A 315 18.22 -6.99 12.33
N TRP A 316 16.89 -7.20 12.26
CA TRP A 316 16.02 -7.07 13.43
C TRP A 316 16.38 -8.08 14.52
N LYS A 317 16.58 -9.34 14.12
CA LYS A 317 17.03 -10.39 15.03
C LYS A 317 18.36 -10.03 15.69
N ASP A 318 19.36 -9.59 14.94
CA ASP A 318 20.67 -9.20 15.51
C ASP A 318 20.54 -8.04 16.50
N PHE A 319 19.71 -7.05 16.18
CA PHE A 319 19.39 -5.94 17.07
C PHE A 319 18.76 -6.42 18.39
N ILE A 320 17.69 -7.22 18.33
CA ILE A 320 17.02 -7.78 19.51
C ILE A 320 17.96 -8.67 20.31
N MET A 321 18.78 -9.48 19.63
CA MET A 321 19.78 -10.33 20.27
C MET A 321 20.78 -9.50 21.09
N LYS A 322 21.31 -8.43 20.48
CA LYS A 322 22.34 -7.57 21.06
C LYS A 322 21.85 -6.70 22.22
N ILE A 323 20.66 -6.12 22.08
CA ILE A 323 20.13 -5.11 23.01
C ILE A 323 19.28 -5.73 24.12
N VAL A 324 18.56 -6.82 23.83
CA VAL A 324 17.59 -7.40 24.77
C VAL A 324 18.01 -8.80 25.22
N TYR A 325 18.16 -9.75 24.28
CA TYR A 325 18.34 -11.16 24.62
C TYR A 325 19.63 -11.42 25.41
N TYR A 326 20.80 -11.04 24.89
CA TYR A 326 22.07 -11.37 25.56
C TYR A 326 22.17 -10.75 26.97
N PRO A 327 21.85 -9.46 27.18
CA PRO A 327 21.83 -8.89 28.52
C PRO A 327 20.92 -9.64 29.50
N LEU A 328 19.70 -10.01 29.07
CA LEU A 328 18.75 -10.76 29.90
C LEU A 328 19.22 -12.19 30.16
N TYR A 329 19.68 -12.88 29.13
CA TYR A 329 20.18 -14.25 29.24
C TYR A 329 21.32 -14.34 30.27
N PHE A 330 22.33 -13.46 30.18
CA PHE A 330 23.43 -13.45 31.14
C PHE A 330 22.98 -13.06 32.55
N ARG A 331 21.99 -12.17 32.70
CA ARG A 331 21.43 -11.81 34.01
C ARG A 331 20.65 -12.93 34.66
N PHE A 332 19.91 -13.72 33.88
CA PHE A 332 19.13 -14.86 34.38
C PHE A 332 19.91 -16.17 34.46
N ARG A 333 21.10 -16.25 33.86
CA ARG A 333 21.96 -17.45 33.89
C ARG A 333 22.23 -17.96 35.31
N ARG A 334 22.25 -17.08 36.30
CA ARG A 334 22.37 -17.42 37.74
C ARG A 334 21.26 -18.34 38.27
N TRP A 335 20.14 -18.45 37.57
CA TRP A 335 18.98 -19.29 37.94
C TRP A 335 18.87 -20.55 37.06
N GLY A 336 19.92 -20.87 36.28
CA GLY A 336 19.99 -22.04 35.41
C GLY A 336 19.81 -21.70 33.93
N GLU A 337 20.44 -22.50 33.06
CA GLU A 337 20.49 -22.23 31.62
C GLU A 337 19.13 -22.33 30.93
N SER A 338 18.26 -23.25 31.39
CA SER A 338 16.90 -23.40 30.88
C SER A 338 16.03 -22.18 31.21
N VAL A 339 16.07 -21.72 32.46
CA VAL A 339 15.33 -20.53 32.92
C VAL A 339 15.81 -19.30 32.15
N ALA A 340 17.13 -19.14 32.01
CA ALA A 340 17.71 -18.04 31.27
C ALA A 340 17.27 -18.02 29.79
N LEU A 341 17.30 -19.17 29.11
CA LEU A 341 16.90 -19.29 27.71
C LEU A 341 15.41 -18.97 27.54
N VAL A 342 14.54 -19.57 28.35
CA VAL A 342 13.09 -19.38 28.26
C VAL A 342 12.70 -17.94 28.55
N SER A 343 13.12 -17.39 29.69
CA SER A 343 12.76 -16.03 30.09
C SER A 343 13.35 -14.97 29.14
N ALA A 344 14.61 -15.12 28.70
CA ALA A 344 15.21 -14.17 27.77
C ALA A 344 14.55 -14.22 26.38
N THR A 345 14.13 -15.39 25.90
CA THR A 345 13.42 -15.53 24.62
C THR A 345 12.05 -14.87 24.69
N LEU A 346 11.23 -15.19 25.69
CA LEU A 346 9.90 -14.61 25.86
C LEU A 346 9.95 -13.08 25.99
N LEU A 347 10.87 -12.55 26.79
CA LEU A 347 11.05 -11.10 26.94
C LEU A 347 11.60 -10.43 25.68
N ALA A 348 12.43 -11.12 24.87
CA ALA A 348 12.90 -10.60 23.60
C ALA A 348 11.77 -10.44 22.57
N PHE A 349 10.81 -11.36 22.55
CA PHE A 349 9.61 -11.23 21.72
C PHE A 349 8.63 -10.19 22.26
N LEU A 350 8.48 -10.07 23.59
CA LEU A 350 7.70 -8.99 24.18
C LEU A 350 8.29 -7.62 23.82
N ALA A 351 9.62 -7.48 23.90
CA ALA A 351 10.30 -6.27 23.45
C ALA A 351 10.13 -6.05 21.94
N THR A 352 10.14 -7.11 21.13
CA THR A 352 9.87 -7.02 19.69
C THR A 352 8.49 -6.41 19.43
N TRP A 353 7.44 -6.90 20.09
CA TRP A 353 6.08 -6.34 19.97
C TRP A 353 6.02 -4.86 20.39
N LEU A 354 6.62 -4.48 21.52
CA LEU A 354 6.65 -3.09 21.98
C LEU A 354 7.41 -2.17 21.00
N LEU A 355 8.57 -2.62 20.52
CA LEU A 355 9.39 -1.84 19.58
C LEU A 355 8.74 -1.76 18.20
N HIS A 356 7.98 -2.76 17.81
CA HIS A 356 7.17 -2.72 16.61
C HIS A 356 6.12 -1.60 16.70
N ASN A 357 5.38 -1.54 17.81
CA ASN A 357 4.43 -0.45 18.08
C ASN A 357 5.10 0.93 18.13
N TYR A 358 6.30 1.01 18.70
CA TYR A 358 7.11 2.23 18.68
C TYR A 358 7.49 2.65 17.25
N GLN A 359 7.86 1.71 16.38
CA GLN A 359 8.11 2.00 14.96
C GLN A 359 6.84 2.51 14.27
N TRP A 360 5.68 1.87 14.51
CA TRP A 360 4.39 2.30 13.96
C TRP A 360 4.06 3.75 14.30
N PHE A 361 4.25 4.15 15.57
CA PHE A 361 4.03 5.53 16.00
C PHE A 361 4.84 6.51 15.14
N TRP A 362 6.13 6.26 14.95
CA TRP A 362 6.99 7.15 14.19
C TRP A 362 6.77 7.14 12.67
N LEU A 363 6.27 6.04 12.12
CA LEU A 363 5.95 5.97 10.70
C LEU A 363 4.57 6.60 10.40
N ARG A 364 3.54 6.30 11.20
CA ARG A 364 2.14 6.72 10.91
C ARG A 364 1.58 7.85 11.77
N GLY A 365 2.05 7.99 13.01
CA GLY A 365 1.62 9.05 13.93
C GLY A 365 0.63 8.53 14.97
N THR A 366 0.22 7.27 14.86
CA THR A 366 -0.72 6.62 15.77
C THR A 366 -0.10 5.37 16.39
N TRP A 367 -0.51 5.07 17.62
CA TRP A 367 -0.21 3.81 18.29
C TRP A 367 -1.23 2.74 17.87
N VAL A 368 -0.79 1.50 17.66
CA VAL A 368 -1.64 0.42 17.14
C VAL A 368 -1.54 -0.82 18.03
N PHE A 369 -2.16 -0.76 19.21
CA PHE A 369 -2.21 -1.89 20.13
C PHE A 369 -3.41 -2.79 19.81
N THR A 370 -3.23 -3.77 18.91
CA THR A 370 -4.26 -4.77 18.62
C THR A 370 -3.97 -6.11 19.30
N TRP A 371 -5.03 -6.83 19.68
CA TRP A 371 -4.91 -8.17 20.25
C TRP A 371 -4.29 -9.16 19.26
N ASN A 372 -4.63 -9.08 17.97
CA ASN A 372 -4.08 -9.94 16.93
C ASN A 372 -2.55 -9.78 16.82
N ASP A 373 -2.03 -8.55 16.85
CA ASP A 373 -0.58 -8.29 16.79
C ASP A 373 0.12 -8.84 18.04
N PHE A 374 -0.40 -8.56 19.24
CA PHE A 374 0.15 -9.11 20.48
C PHE A 374 0.18 -10.65 20.47
N LEU A 375 -0.95 -11.28 20.13
CA LEU A 375 -1.08 -12.74 20.10
C LEU A 375 -0.16 -13.36 19.06
N PHE A 376 -0.02 -12.77 17.88
CA PHE A 376 0.91 -13.23 16.85
C PHE A 376 2.35 -13.33 17.40
N TRP A 377 2.84 -12.25 18.02
CA TRP A 377 4.19 -12.23 18.58
C TRP A 377 4.35 -13.22 19.74
N MET A 378 3.36 -13.35 20.61
CA MET A 378 3.42 -14.27 21.76
C MET A 378 3.35 -15.74 21.36
N ILE A 379 2.51 -16.10 20.38
CA ILE A 379 2.46 -17.46 19.85
C ILE A 379 3.80 -17.81 19.20
N LEU A 380 4.36 -16.91 18.37
CA LEU A 380 5.68 -17.12 17.77
C LEU A 380 6.77 -17.22 18.85
N ALA A 381 6.69 -16.43 19.92
CA ALA A 381 7.63 -16.51 21.05
C ALA A 381 7.63 -17.89 21.70
N VAL A 382 6.44 -18.46 21.96
CA VAL A 382 6.29 -19.81 22.53
C VAL A 382 6.86 -20.86 21.58
N LEU A 383 6.50 -20.81 20.30
CA LEU A 383 6.97 -21.75 19.28
C LEU A 383 8.51 -21.73 19.11
N VAL A 384 9.12 -20.55 19.13
CA VAL A 384 10.58 -20.38 19.09
C VAL A 384 11.22 -20.86 20.38
N THR A 385 10.61 -20.57 21.53
CA THR A 385 11.12 -21.00 22.85
C THR A 385 11.14 -22.52 22.98
N ILE A 386 10.06 -23.20 22.57
CA ILE A 386 9.98 -24.66 22.58
C ILE A 386 11.09 -25.26 21.71
N ASN A 387 11.28 -24.76 20.49
CA ASN A 387 12.36 -25.24 19.60
C ASN A 387 13.75 -24.94 20.16
N ALA A 388 13.97 -23.74 20.69
CA ALA A 388 15.26 -23.35 21.25
C ALA A 388 15.63 -24.21 22.48
N HIS A 389 14.65 -24.51 23.34
CA HIS A 389 14.83 -25.40 24.49
C HIS A 389 15.07 -26.85 24.06
N TYR A 390 14.36 -27.32 23.03
CA TYR A 390 14.61 -28.65 22.44
C TYR A 390 16.02 -28.77 21.85
N GLU A 391 16.47 -27.78 21.06
CA GLU A 391 17.83 -27.69 20.51
C GLU A 391 18.90 -27.68 21.61
N MET A 392 18.62 -27.02 22.74
CA MET A 392 19.53 -26.98 23.89
C MET A 392 19.69 -28.35 24.55
N ARG A 393 18.61 -29.13 24.69
CA ARG A 393 18.64 -30.45 25.36
C ARG A 393 19.18 -31.58 24.50
N HIS A 394 18.81 -31.63 23.21
CA HIS A 394 19.11 -32.76 22.33
C HIS A 394 20.31 -32.50 21.40
N GLY A 395 20.93 -31.33 21.53
CA GLY A 395 21.99 -30.89 20.63
C GLY A 395 21.45 -30.48 19.25
N ARG A 396 22.22 -29.64 18.57
CA ARG A 396 21.86 -29.14 17.26
C ARG A 396 22.58 -29.96 16.19
N THR A 397 21.85 -30.49 15.20
CA THR A 397 22.43 -31.09 14.00
C THR A 397 23.14 -30.01 13.16
N ARG A 398 24.41 -29.73 13.47
CA ARG A 398 25.25 -28.83 12.68
C ARG A 398 25.81 -29.61 11.48
N ARG A 399 25.45 -29.21 10.26
CA ARG A 399 26.12 -29.72 9.05
C ARG A 399 27.48 -29.06 8.89
N LEU A 400 28.51 -29.86 8.66
CA LEU A 400 29.68 -29.43 7.92
C LEU A 400 29.24 -29.17 6.47
N ARG A 401 29.61 -28.02 5.89
CA ARG A 401 29.30 -27.69 4.49
C ARG A 401 29.80 -28.82 3.57
N GLY A 402 28.95 -29.32 2.66
CA GLY A 402 29.41 -30.11 1.49
C GLY A 402 28.71 -31.44 1.18
N GLY A 403 27.90 -32.02 2.07
CA GLY A 403 27.24 -33.32 1.81
C GLY A 403 25.77 -33.22 1.40
N ALA A 404 25.39 -33.81 0.27
CA ALA A 404 23.98 -34.03 -0.10
C ALA A 404 23.31 -34.97 0.92
N LEU A 405 22.09 -34.66 1.35
CA LEU A 405 21.32 -35.53 2.26
C LEU A 405 20.98 -36.87 1.61
N SER A 406 20.88 -37.92 2.43
CA SER A 406 20.16 -39.13 2.06
C SER A 406 18.70 -38.80 1.73
N TRP A 407 18.05 -39.59 0.88
CA TRP A 407 16.63 -39.38 0.52
C TRP A 407 15.73 -39.27 1.76
N ASN A 408 15.92 -40.13 2.76
CA ASN A 408 15.16 -40.09 4.01
C ASN A 408 15.40 -38.78 4.80
N GLY A 409 16.66 -38.31 4.86
CA GLY A 409 16.98 -37.04 5.50
C GLY A 409 16.44 -35.82 4.73
N ALA A 410 16.38 -35.90 3.40
CA ALA A 410 15.82 -34.87 2.54
C ALA A 410 14.28 -34.82 2.65
N LEU A 411 13.61 -35.97 2.65
CA LEU A 411 12.17 -36.08 2.92
C LEU A 411 11.82 -35.55 4.31
N GLN A 412 12.54 -35.96 5.35
CA GLN A 412 12.31 -35.45 6.71
C GLN A 412 12.47 -33.93 6.80
N THR A 413 13.50 -33.37 6.14
CA THR A 413 13.71 -31.91 6.10
C THR A 413 12.58 -31.22 5.33
N ALA A 414 12.15 -31.76 4.20
CA ALA A 414 11.04 -31.24 3.42
C ALA A 414 9.72 -31.26 4.21
N SER A 415 9.40 -32.37 4.91
CA SER A 415 8.21 -32.47 5.75
C SER A 415 8.21 -31.45 6.90
N ARG A 416 9.35 -31.26 7.57
CA ARG A 416 9.49 -30.22 8.60
C ARG A 416 9.32 -28.81 8.03
N THR A 417 9.87 -28.58 6.84
CA THR A 417 9.75 -27.29 6.13
C THR A 417 8.30 -26.98 5.78
N ILE A 418 7.57 -27.96 5.25
CA ILE A 418 6.14 -27.85 4.96
C ILE A 418 5.37 -27.54 6.25
N GLY A 419 5.63 -28.27 7.35
CA GLY A 419 4.97 -28.04 8.63
C GLY A 419 5.19 -26.63 9.18
N VAL A 420 6.44 -26.15 9.18
CA VAL A 420 6.76 -24.77 9.61
C VAL A 420 6.08 -23.75 8.71
N PHE A 421 6.13 -23.93 7.39
CA PHE A 421 5.51 -23.00 6.46
C PHE A 421 4.00 -22.89 6.67
N VAL A 422 3.28 -24.01 6.83
CA VAL A 422 1.83 -24.01 7.09
C VAL A 422 1.50 -23.25 8.37
N VAL A 423 2.23 -23.51 9.47
CA VAL A 423 2.00 -22.81 10.74
C VAL A 423 2.26 -21.32 10.60
N ILE A 424 3.31 -20.93 9.87
CA ILE A 424 3.62 -19.52 9.62
C ILE A 424 2.54 -18.86 8.74
N CYS A 425 2.01 -19.52 7.72
CA CYS A 425 0.89 -19.02 6.92
C CYS A 425 -0.36 -18.81 7.79
N LEU A 426 -0.72 -19.76 8.64
CA LEU A 426 -1.84 -19.63 9.58
C LEU A 426 -1.64 -18.45 10.53
N LEU A 427 -0.43 -18.26 11.07
CA LEU A 427 -0.11 -17.11 11.91
C LEU A 427 -0.19 -15.79 11.13
N TRP A 428 0.23 -15.77 9.87
CA TRP A 428 0.16 -14.57 9.03
C TRP A 428 -1.27 -14.22 8.63
N SER A 429 -2.13 -15.20 8.33
CA SER A 429 -3.54 -14.94 8.04
C SER A 429 -4.27 -14.43 9.29
N PHE A 430 -3.95 -14.98 10.47
CA PHE A 430 -4.43 -14.48 11.76
C PHE A 430 -4.00 -13.04 12.02
N TRP A 431 -2.74 -12.72 11.73
CA TRP A 431 -2.22 -11.37 11.91
C TRP A 431 -2.77 -10.36 10.90
N SER A 432 -3.11 -10.84 9.70
CA SER A 432 -3.69 -10.02 8.63
C SER A 432 -5.21 -9.82 8.75
N ALA A 433 -5.84 -10.49 9.72
CA ALA A 433 -7.24 -10.31 10.07
C ALA A 433 -7.42 -9.08 10.96
N SER A 434 -8.58 -8.42 10.87
CA SER A 434 -8.93 -7.23 11.66
C SER A 434 -9.12 -7.56 13.14
N SER A 435 -9.65 -8.76 13.42
CA SER A 435 -9.98 -9.22 14.77
C SER A 435 -9.96 -10.75 14.86
N VAL A 436 -9.84 -11.27 16.08
CA VAL A 436 -9.91 -12.73 16.34
C VAL A 436 -11.26 -13.33 15.88
N PRO A 437 -12.43 -12.72 16.15
CA PRO A 437 -13.70 -13.24 15.67
C PRO A 437 -13.81 -13.24 14.13
N GLN A 438 -13.30 -12.21 13.46
CA GLN A 438 -13.29 -12.17 11.98
C GLN A 438 -12.49 -13.35 11.43
N TRP A 439 -11.29 -13.61 11.96
CA TRP A 439 -10.46 -14.73 11.52
C TRP A 439 -11.13 -16.10 11.74
N LEU A 440 -11.73 -16.34 12.91
CA LEU A 440 -12.42 -17.59 13.22
C LEU A 440 -13.62 -17.82 12.30
N SER A 441 -14.37 -16.75 12.02
CA SER A 441 -15.59 -16.85 11.21
C SER A 441 -15.32 -17.45 9.82
N VAL A 442 -14.14 -17.21 9.23
CA VAL A 442 -13.79 -17.73 7.89
C VAL A 442 -13.81 -19.27 7.84
N PHE A 443 -13.49 -19.94 8.94
CA PHE A 443 -13.51 -21.41 9.02
C PHE A 443 -14.93 -21.97 9.12
N ASP A 444 -15.81 -21.31 9.89
CA ASP A 444 -17.20 -21.71 10.09
C ASP A 444 -17.97 -21.77 8.76
N THR A 445 -17.68 -20.84 7.85
CA THR A 445 -18.31 -20.72 6.52
C THR A 445 -18.09 -21.92 5.61
N VAL A 446 -16.98 -22.64 5.79
CA VAL A 446 -16.59 -23.77 4.92
C VAL A 446 -16.97 -25.11 5.58
N GLY A 447 -17.74 -25.10 6.67
CA GLY A 447 -18.10 -26.29 7.44
C GLY A 447 -16.94 -26.88 8.24
N VAL A 448 -15.90 -26.08 8.50
CA VAL A 448 -14.73 -26.47 9.29
C VAL A 448 -14.86 -25.85 10.67
N GLU A 449 -15.36 -26.62 11.64
CA GLU A 449 -15.62 -26.13 13.01
C GLU A 449 -14.37 -25.60 13.75
N ALA A 450 -13.15 -25.90 13.25
CA ALA A 450 -11.90 -25.36 13.78
C ALA A 450 -10.73 -25.54 12.78
N PRO A 451 -9.70 -24.66 12.80
CA PRO A 451 -8.49 -24.80 11.97
C PRO A 451 -7.81 -26.19 12.05
N GLY A 452 -7.96 -26.89 13.18
CA GLY A 452 -7.43 -28.24 13.39
C GLY A 452 -8.19 -29.37 12.68
N LYS A 453 -9.37 -29.10 12.10
CA LYS A 453 -10.22 -30.07 11.38
C LYS A 453 -10.20 -29.91 9.86
N MET A 454 -9.42 -28.96 9.30
CA MET A 454 -9.21 -28.88 7.85
C MET A 454 -8.75 -30.25 7.32
N THR A 455 -9.23 -30.71 6.16
CA THR A 455 -8.67 -31.91 5.50
C THR A 455 -7.18 -31.64 5.24
N PRO A 456 -6.25 -32.20 6.03
CA PRO A 456 -4.86 -31.77 6.02
C PRO A 456 -4.21 -32.01 4.66
N ALA A 457 -4.75 -32.97 3.90
CA ALA A 457 -4.29 -33.39 2.59
C ALA A 457 -4.32 -32.29 1.52
N LEU A 458 -5.34 -31.43 1.46
CA LEU A 458 -5.46 -30.39 0.42
C LEU A 458 -4.45 -29.25 0.61
N VAL A 459 -4.31 -28.77 1.85
CA VAL A 459 -3.28 -27.79 2.23
C VAL A 459 -1.88 -28.40 2.05
N LEU A 460 -1.66 -29.65 2.50
CA LEU A 460 -0.36 -30.30 2.38
C LEU A 460 0.06 -30.47 0.93
N VAL A 461 -0.83 -30.89 0.03
CA VAL A 461 -0.49 -31.16 -1.38
C VAL A 461 -0.17 -29.86 -2.13
N ALA A 462 -0.99 -28.81 -1.95
CA ALA A 462 -0.73 -27.51 -2.55
C ALA A 462 0.58 -26.89 -2.03
N VAL A 463 0.84 -26.95 -0.72
CA VAL A 463 2.07 -26.43 -0.11
C VAL A 463 3.30 -27.30 -0.42
N ALA A 464 3.14 -28.62 -0.52
CA ALA A 464 4.21 -29.54 -0.89
C ALA A 464 4.70 -29.32 -2.33
N ALA A 465 3.80 -28.96 -3.26
CA ALA A 465 4.19 -28.61 -4.62
C ALA A 465 4.96 -27.27 -4.67
N ILE A 466 4.51 -26.25 -3.92
CA ILE A 466 5.10 -24.90 -3.94
C ILE A 466 6.46 -24.86 -3.21
N ILE A 467 6.63 -25.61 -2.12
CA ILE A 467 7.78 -25.49 -1.22
C ILE A 467 8.54 -26.79 -1.01
N GLY A 468 7.86 -27.93 -1.04
CA GLY A 468 8.48 -29.24 -0.86
C GLY A 468 9.48 -29.56 -1.97
N ILE A 469 9.18 -29.25 -3.23
CA ILE A 469 10.07 -29.48 -4.37
C ILE A 469 11.35 -28.60 -4.30
N PRO A 470 11.25 -27.26 -4.11
CA PRO A 470 12.44 -26.44 -3.90
C PRO A 470 13.26 -26.85 -2.66
N ALA A 471 12.62 -27.18 -1.54
CA ALA A 471 13.30 -27.64 -0.33
C ALA A 471 14.06 -28.95 -0.57
N LEU A 472 13.47 -29.88 -1.32
CA LEU A 472 14.09 -31.15 -1.70
C LEU A 472 15.28 -30.93 -2.65
N ALA A 473 15.12 -30.06 -3.66
CA ALA A 473 16.20 -29.72 -4.59
C ALA A 473 17.39 -29.06 -3.87
N LEU A 474 17.13 -28.13 -2.95
CA LEU A 474 18.18 -27.46 -2.15
C LEU A 474 18.83 -28.41 -1.13
N ALA A 475 18.06 -29.31 -0.52
CA ALA A 475 18.57 -30.32 0.42
C ALA A 475 19.53 -31.32 -0.25
N ARG A 476 19.37 -31.54 -1.56
CA ARG A 476 20.18 -32.45 -2.37
C ARG A 476 21.24 -31.77 -3.23
N GLY A 477 21.11 -30.46 -3.47
CA GLY A 477 22.08 -29.67 -4.22
C GLY A 477 23.40 -29.51 -3.48
N GLY A 478 24.51 -29.93 -4.10
CA GLY A 478 25.85 -29.60 -3.64
C GLY A 478 26.17 -28.13 -3.94
N ALA A 479 26.38 -27.33 -2.90
CA ALA A 479 26.71 -25.91 -3.04
C ALA A 479 28.21 -25.69 -2.80
N ASP A 480 29.00 -25.82 -3.86
CA ASP A 480 30.30 -25.16 -4.00
C ASP A 480 30.50 -24.77 -5.47
N ARG A 481 29.88 -23.65 -5.86
CA ARG A 481 30.28 -22.94 -7.08
C ARG A 481 31.13 -21.76 -6.66
N GLN A 482 32.41 -21.79 -7.04
CA GLN A 482 33.31 -20.66 -6.84
C GLN A 482 32.74 -19.42 -7.54
N TYR A 483 32.71 -18.29 -6.82
CA TYR A 483 32.20 -17.04 -7.37
C TYR A 483 33.01 -16.61 -8.61
N SER A 484 32.31 -16.19 -9.66
CA SER A 484 32.92 -15.68 -10.88
C SER A 484 32.26 -14.36 -11.26
N PHE A 485 33.03 -13.27 -11.20
CA PHE A 485 32.58 -11.93 -11.54
C PHE A 485 31.98 -11.85 -12.96
N ARG A 486 32.68 -12.40 -13.96
CA ARG A 486 32.20 -12.39 -15.36
C ARG A 486 30.87 -13.12 -15.55
N ARG A 487 30.70 -14.29 -14.92
CA ARG A 487 29.43 -15.04 -15.00
C ARG A 487 28.30 -14.29 -14.31
N SER A 488 28.60 -13.67 -13.17
CA SER A 488 27.65 -12.81 -12.48
C SER A 488 27.19 -11.67 -13.38
N VAL A 489 28.14 -10.89 -13.92
CA VAL A 489 27.85 -9.75 -14.78
C VAL A 489 27.03 -10.16 -16.00
N ALA A 490 27.43 -11.25 -16.67
CA ALA A 490 26.68 -11.74 -17.82
C ALA A 490 25.25 -12.16 -17.44
N SER A 491 25.09 -12.89 -16.33
CA SER A 491 23.76 -13.35 -15.89
C SER A 491 22.84 -12.19 -15.50
N VAL A 492 23.33 -11.23 -14.71
CA VAL A 492 22.53 -10.11 -14.23
C VAL A 492 22.26 -9.13 -15.37
N GLY A 493 23.27 -8.81 -16.18
CA GLY A 493 23.12 -7.98 -17.37
C GLY A 493 22.12 -8.54 -18.38
N VAL A 494 22.21 -9.83 -18.73
CA VAL A 494 21.28 -10.46 -19.69
C VAL A 494 19.86 -10.54 -19.13
N CYS A 495 19.70 -11.01 -17.88
CA CYS A 495 18.37 -11.06 -17.26
C CYS A 495 17.76 -9.66 -17.10
N GLY A 496 18.57 -8.67 -16.72
CA GLY A 496 18.15 -7.28 -16.59
C GLY A 496 17.73 -6.67 -17.93
N LEU A 497 18.49 -6.92 -19.00
CA LEU A 497 18.14 -6.48 -20.35
C LEU A 497 16.83 -7.11 -20.83
N ILE A 498 16.66 -8.42 -20.65
CA ILE A 498 15.41 -9.12 -21.00
C ILE A 498 14.23 -8.51 -20.22
N ALA A 499 14.39 -8.29 -18.92
CA ALA A 499 13.34 -7.70 -18.09
C ALA A 499 12.97 -6.28 -18.54
N VAL A 500 13.95 -5.44 -18.87
CA VAL A 500 13.72 -4.10 -19.44
C VAL A 500 13.01 -4.19 -20.79
N CYS A 501 13.46 -5.05 -21.70
CA CYS A 501 12.85 -5.23 -23.01
C CYS A 501 11.38 -5.65 -22.90
N ILE A 502 11.05 -6.63 -22.06
CA ILE A 502 9.66 -7.06 -21.82
C ILE A 502 8.84 -5.92 -21.19
N SER A 503 9.46 -5.08 -20.37
CA SER A 503 8.79 -3.95 -19.72
C SER A 503 8.49 -2.78 -20.69
N LEU A 504 9.05 -2.73 -21.90
CA LEU A 504 8.76 -1.66 -22.85
C LEU A 504 7.34 -1.77 -23.41
N PRO A 505 6.53 -0.68 -23.44
CA PRO A 505 5.16 -0.66 -23.99
C PRO A 505 5.05 -1.35 -25.35
N VAL A 506 5.89 -0.92 -26.30
CA VAL A 506 5.94 -1.43 -27.67
C VAL A 506 6.16 -2.95 -27.75
N VAL A 507 6.80 -3.54 -26.74
CA VAL A 507 7.14 -4.97 -26.71
C VAL A 507 6.02 -5.78 -26.06
N HIS A 508 5.57 -5.44 -24.85
CA HIS A 508 4.53 -6.27 -24.20
C HIS A 508 3.17 -6.18 -24.88
N ASP A 509 2.84 -5.07 -25.53
CA ASP A 509 1.60 -4.97 -26.31
C ASP A 509 1.59 -5.93 -27.52
N ARG A 510 2.78 -6.35 -27.98
CA ARG A 510 2.95 -7.34 -29.06
C ARG A 510 3.08 -8.79 -28.56
N LEU A 511 3.33 -9.00 -27.27
CA LEU A 511 3.52 -10.33 -26.67
C LEU A 511 2.20 -11.01 -26.26
N GLY A 512 1.06 -10.36 -26.53
CA GLY A 512 -0.28 -10.89 -26.30
C GLY A 512 -0.95 -10.36 -25.04
N GLU A 513 -2.26 -10.59 -24.96
CA GLU A 513 -3.13 -10.04 -23.91
C GLU A 513 -2.73 -10.48 -22.49
N THR A 514 -2.27 -11.72 -22.32
CA THR A 514 -1.82 -12.24 -21.03
C THR A 514 -0.63 -11.46 -20.47
N VAL A 515 0.35 -11.13 -21.32
CA VAL A 515 1.55 -10.39 -20.90
C VAL A 515 1.21 -8.92 -20.64
N SER A 516 0.39 -8.31 -21.49
CA SER A 516 -0.06 -6.93 -21.28
C SER A 516 -0.87 -6.80 -19.98
N THR A 517 -1.76 -7.75 -19.69
CA THR A 517 -2.53 -7.78 -18.45
C THR A 517 -1.64 -7.95 -17.22
N ALA A 518 -0.68 -8.89 -17.26
CA ALA A 518 0.27 -9.07 -16.17
C ALA A 518 1.15 -7.82 -15.94
N MET A 519 1.58 -7.15 -17.01
CA MET A 519 2.33 -5.89 -16.91
C MET A 519 1.47 -4.75 -16.33
N ALA A 520 0.17 -4.71 -16.67
CA ALA A 520 -0.75 -3.74 -16.08
C ALA A 520 -0.88 -3.96 -14.56
N ASP A 521 -0.99 -5.21 -14.09
CA ASP A 521 -1.03 -5.51 -12.65
C ASP A 521 0.27 -5.15 -11.94
N ILE A 522 1.42 -5.48 -12.54
CA ILE A 522 2.72 -5.14 -11.99
C ILE A 522 2.90 -3.62 -11.93
N ARG A 523 2.30 -2.85 -12.84
CA ARG A 523 2.40 -1.38 -12.86
C ARG A 523 1.32 -0.69 -12.02
N ALA A 524 0.27 -1.40 -11.61
CA ALA A 524 -0.88 -0.83 -10.93
C ALA A 524 -0.46 -0.12 -9.63
N PRO A 525 -0.65 1.20 -9.50
CA PRO A 525 -0.41 1.93 -8.25
C PRO A 525 -1.53 1.72 -7.21
N ASN A 526 -2.62 1.07 -7.63
CA ASN A 526 -3.89 0.99 -6.93
C ASN A 526 -3.95 -0.17 -5.94
N LEU A 527 -4.88 -0.04 -5.00
CA LEU A 527 -5.26 -1.10 -4.07
C LEU A 527 -5.74 -2.32 -4.86
N ASN A 528 -5.44 -3.52 -4.37
CA ASN A 528 -6.08 -4.72 -4.89
C ASN A 528 -7.59 -4.69 -4.57
N SER A 529 -8.37 -5.58 -5.17
CA SER A 529 -9.83 -5.63 -5.00
C SER A 529 -10.25 -5.68 -3.52
N ARG A 530 -9.54 -6.44 -2.68
CA ARG A 530 -9.73 -6.50 -1.22
C ARG A 530 -9.57 -5.14 -0.55
N ASP A 531 -8.40 -4.52 -0.70
CA ASP A 531 -8.06 -3.28 -0.01
C ASP A 531 -8.86 -2.11 -0.58
N ASN A 532 -9.20 -2.17 -1.88
CA ASN A 532 -10.08 -1.20 -2.53
C ASN A 532 -11.50 -1.28 -1.95
N ALA A 533 -12.03 -2.49 -1.75
CA ALA A 533 -13.33 -2.70 -1.12
C ALA A 533 -13.37 -2.24 0.34
N ASN A 534 -12.26 -2.37 1.06
CA ASN A 534 -12.14 -1.91 2.44
C ASN A 534 -11.78 -0.42 2.54
N LEU A 535 -11.35 0.22 1.45
CA LEU A 535 -10.72 1.56 1.41
C LEU A 535 -9.55 1.71 2.40
N GLU A 536 -9.00 0.59 2.84
CA GLU A 536 -7.92 0.48 3.82
C GLU A 536 -6.90 -0.53 3.28
N ARG A 537 -5.63 -0.12 3.28
CA ARG A 537 -4.51 -0.97 2.89
C ARG A 537 -4.31 -2.06 3.95
N GLY A 538 -3.91 -3.26 3.52
CA GLY A 538 -3.50 -4.35 4.39
C GLY A 538 -2.33 -3.99 5.31
N TYR A 539 -2.02 -4.86 6.27
CA TYR A 539 -1.02 -4.62 7.31
C TYR A 539 0.39 -4.24 6.77
N TYR A 540 0.90 -4.97 5.79
CA TYR A 540 2.23 -4.73 5.21
C TYR A 540 2.23 -3.54 4.25
N GLU A 541 1.11 -3.32 3.61
CA GLU A 541 0.83 -2.17 2.76
C GLU A 541 0.84 -0.91 3.62
N ASN A 542 0.32 -0.99 4.85
CA ASN A 542 0.35 0.08 5.86
C ASN A 542 1.76 0.36 6.40
N LEU A 543 2.55 -0.69 6.64
CA LEU A 543 3.92 -0.56 7.15
C LEU A 543 4.91 0.00 6.13
N VAL A 544 4.78 -0.42 4.88
CA VAL A 544 5.78 -0.10 3.86
C VAL A 544 5.35 1.11 3.03
N ASN A 545 4.05 1.33 2.82
CA ASN A 545 3.57 2.47 2.04
C ASN A 545 3.20 3.68 2.93
N VAL A 546 4.19 4.15 3.67
CA VAL A 546 4.02 5.15 4.74
C VAL A 546 3.43 6.48 4.25
N GLY A 547 3.69 6.88 3.01
CA GLY A 547 3.09 8.11 2.49
C GLY A 547 1.55 8.04 2.40
N ALA A 548 0.92 6.85 2.36
CA ALA A 548 -0.55 6.77 2.26
C ALA A 548 -1.20 7.36 3.51
N PHE A 549 -0.49 7.31 4.63
CA PHE A 549 -0.87 7.84 5.93
C PHE A 549 -0.27 9.22 6.21
N ASN A 550 0.60 9.69 5.33
CA ASN A 550 1.26 10.98 5.42
C ASN A 550 1.19 11.66 4.04
N PRO A 551 0.09 12.39 3.76
CA PRO A 551 -0.16 13.03 2.47
C PRO A 551 1.03 13.85 1.97
N GLU A 552 1.68 14.61 2.86
CA GLU A 552 2.85 15.43 2.56
C GLU A 552 4.06 14.58 2.14
N LEU A 553 4.33 13.46 2.80
CA LEU A 553 5.40 12.52 2.41
C LEU A 553 5.11 11.87 1.04
N TRP A 554 3.85 11.54 0.78
CA TRP A 554 3.43 10.97 -0.51
C TRP A 554 3.65 11.95 -1.67
N ILE A 555 3.53 13.24 -1.38
CA ILE A 555 3.78 14.32 -2.34
C ILE A 555 5.28 14.54 -2.55
N VAL A 556 6.07 14.54 -1.48
CA VAL A 556 7.54 14.53 -1.56
C VAL A 556 8.04 13.34 -2.40
N TYR A 557 7.40 12.18 -2.25
CA TYR A 557 7.68 10.98 -3.03
C TYR A 557 7.11 10.98 -4.47
N GLY A 558 6.45 12.08 -4.86
CA GLY A 558 5.93 12.32 -6.20
C GLY A 558 4.75 11.43 -6.58
N GLN A 559 3.97 10.96 -5.60
CA GLN A 559 2.84 10.05 -5.80
C GLN A 559 1.46 10.72 -5.67
N ARG A 560 1.38 12.02 -5.29
CA ARG A 560 0.16 12.86 -5.20
C ARG A 560 0.57 14.33 -5.32
N ARG A 561 -0.34 15.23 -5.69
CA ARG A 561 -0.15 16.70 -5.58
C ARG A 561 -0.76 17.26 -4.29
N ASP A 562 -0.25 18.39 -3.83
CA ASP A 562 -0.54 19.05 -2.52
C ASP A 562 -1.78 19.96 -2.52
N ASP A 563 -2.59 19.95 -3.58
CA ASP A 563 -3.42 21.10 -3.96
C ASP A 563 -4.93 20.77 -4.10
N GLY A 564 -5.54 20.16 -3.07
CA GLY A 564 -7.01 20.02 -3.01
C GLY A 564 -7.57 18.63 -3.35
N TRP A 565 -6.73 17.59 -3.31
CA TRP A 565 -7.12 16.20 -3.60
C TRP A 565 -7.67 15.41 -2.39
N GLY A 566 -8.14 16.08 -1.33
CA GLY A 566 -8.71 15.44 -0.15
C GLY A 566 -10.07 14.77 -0.43
N ASN A 567 -10.66 14.13 0.59
CA ASN A 567 -12.08 13.76 0.51
C ASN A 567 -12.95 15.01 0.71
N LEU A 568 -14.16 15.01 0.16
CA LEU A 568 -15.10 16.14 0.24
C LEU A 568 -15.41 16.58 1.68
N ASP A 569 -15.44 15.65 2.64
CA ASP A 569 -15.66 15.87 4.07
C ASP A 569 -14.56 16.71 4.76
N LYS A 570 -13.40 16.84 4.12
CA LYS A 570 -12.27 17.67 4.60
C LYS A 570 -12.24 19.07 3.99
N THR A 571 -13.21 19.39 3.14
CA THR A 571 -13.30 20.68 2.47
C THR A 571 -14.38 21.54 3.14
N PRO A 572 -14.33 22.87 3.00
CA PRO A 572 -15.41 23.73 3.50
C PRO A 572 -16.71 23.61 2.68
N LEU A 573 -16.73 22.78 1.62
CA LEU A 573 -17.90 22.55 0.76
C LEU A 573 -18.97 21.68 1.42
N SER A 574 -18.63 20.93 2.46
CA SER A 574 -19.54 19.95 3.04
C SER A 574 -19.57 19.98 4.57
N GLU A 575 -20.62 19.37 5.13
CA GLU A 575 -20.85 19.22 6.55
C GLU A 575 -21.22 17.77 6.86
N PHE A 576 -20.39 17.13 7.68
CA PHE A 576 -20.65 15.77 8.15
C PHE A 576 -21.70 15.78 9.26
N THR A 577 -22.80 15.04 9.06
CA THR A 577 -23.94 15.03 9.99
C THR A 577 -23.86 13.89 11.00
N GLY A 578 -23.08 12.84 10.71
CA GLY A 578 -23.04 11.63 11.52
C GLY A 578 -24.35 10.83 11.53
N ALA A 579 -25.35 11.20 10.73
CA ALA A 579 -26.65 10.53 10.55
C ALA A 579 -26.95 10.39 9.04
N LEU A 580 -28.06 9.77 8.63
CA LEU A 580 -28.44 9.66 7.21
C LEU A 580 -29.24 10.90 6.76
N PRO A 581 -28.88 11.59 5.66
CA PRO A 581 -27.69 11.38 4.82
C PRO A 581 -26.39 11.76 5.55
N THR A 582 -25.34 10.98 5.31
CA THR A 582 -24.05 11.02 6.04
C THR A 582 -23.36 12.40 5.98
N THR A 583 -23.65 13.19 4.95
CA THR A 583 -23.02 14.48 4.68
C THR A 583 -23.99 15.34 3.89
N TYR A 584 -24.02 16.65 4.13
CA TYR A 584 -24.67 17.61 3.23
C TYR A 584 -23.64 18.56 2.63
N LEU A 585 -23.96 19.15 1.48
CA LEU A 585 -23.21 20.28 0.95
C LEU A 585 -23.60 21.56 1.71
N ARG A 586 -22.61 22.37 2.07
CA ARG A 586 -22.81 23.63 2.77
C ARG A 586 -23.29 24.69 1.76
N PRO A 587 -24.49 25.27 1.93
CA PRO A 587 -24.99 26.30 1.02
C PRO A 587 -24.05 27.50 0.89
N LEU A 588 -24.02 28.11 -0.29
CA LEU A 588 -23.23 29.32 -0.59
C LEU A 588 -21.73 29.16 -0.30
N SER A 589 -21.21 27.94 -0.39
CA SER A 589 -19.80 27.64 -0.18
C SER A 589 -19.06 27.48 -1.49
N GLN A 590 -17.75 27.71 -1.47
CA GLN A 590 -16.87 27.51 -2.61
C GLN A 590 -15.46 27.15 -2.14
N ALA A 591 -14.76 26.32 -2.90
CA ALA A 591 -13.41 25.87 -2.60
C ALA A 591 -12.74 25.31 -3.85
N ASP A 592 -11.41 25.25 -3.82
CA ASP A 592 -10.65 24.49 -4.80
C ASP A 592 -10.68 23.01 -4.38
N PHE A 593 -11.16 22.16 -5.28
CA PHE A 593 -11.30 20.73 -5.07
C PHE A 593 -10.88 19.97 -6.32
N LYS A 594 -9.91 19.07 -6.15
CA LYS A 594 -9.27 18.28 -7.22
C LYS A 594 -8.84 19.10 -8.44
N GLY A 595 -8.22 20.26 -8.20
CA GLY A 595 -7.68 21.13 -9.25
C GLY A 595 -8.69 22.04 -9.94
N THR A 596 -9.95 22.07 -9.49
CA THR A 596 -11.02 22.91 -10.04
C THR A 596 -11.72 23.71 -8.94
N ARG A 597 -12.20 24.92 -9.27
CA ARG A 597 -13.04 25.71 -8.37
C ARG A 597 -14.46 25.14 -8.39
N VAL A 598 -14.98 24.77 -7.23
CA VAL A 598 -16.34 24.24 -7.06
C VAL A 598 -17.20 25.25 -6.31
N HIS A 599 -18.42 25.49 -6.80
CA HIS A 599 -19.42 26.33 -6.16
C HIS A 599 -20.65 25.52 -5.74
N ILE A 600 -21.17 25.81 -4.54
CA ILE A 600 -22.40 25.23 -4.00
C ILE A 600 -23.45 26.34 -3.90
N ASN A 601 -24.62 26.09 -4.50
CA ASN A 601 -25.69 27.08 -4.57
C ASN A 601 -26.40 27.30 -3.22
N ARG A 602 -27.43 28.17 -3.20
CA ARG A 602 -28.15 28.53 -1.96
C ARG A 602 -28.90 27.37 -1.29
N TRP A 603 -29.08 26.26 -2.01
CA TRP A 603 -29.83 25.08 -1.55
C TRP A 603 -28.91 23.92 -1.14
N GLY A 604 -27.59 24.07 -1.28
CA GLY A 604 -26.67 22.97 -1.06
C GLY A 604 -26.64 21.97 -2.20
N MET A 605 -26.72 22.43 -3.45
CA MET A 605 -26.50 21.65 -4.67
C MET A 605 -25.23 22.14 -5.36
N ARG A 606 -24.53 21.24 -6.07
CA ARG A 606 -23.40 21.61 -6.91
C ARG A 606 -23.90 21.94 -8.31
N ASP A 607 -24.40 23.16 -8.45
CA ASP A 607 -25.19 23.58 -9.61
C ASP A 607 -25.38 25.11 -9.60
N GLN A 608 -26.06 25.66 -10.60
CA GLN A 608 -26.62 27.01 -10.59
C GLN A 608 -27.78 27.16 -9.58
N ASP A 609 -28.22 28.39 -9.35
CA ASP A 609 -29.34 28.69 -8.45
C ASP A 609 -30.69 28.48 -9.14
N TYR A 610 -31.63 27.81 -8.47
CA TYR A 610 -32.99 27.58 -8.95
C TYR A 610 -34.04 28.11 -7.98
N GLU A 611 -35.21 28.47 -8.51
CA GLU A 611 -36.40 28.72 -7.69
C GLU A 611 -36.97 27.41 -7.17
N LYS A 612 -37.39 27.40 -5.90
CA LYS A 612 -37.85 26.16 -5.24
C LYS A 612 -39.07 25.56 -5.93
N ILE A 613 -39.94 26.41 -6.49
CA ILE A 613 -41.11 26.01 -7.29
C ILE A 613 -40.79 26.32 -8.76
N PRO A 614 -40.90 25.35 -9.68
CA PRO A 614 -40.62 25.59 -11.10
C PRO A 614 -41.64 26.54 -11.72
N ALA A 615 -41.19 27.37 -12.67
CA ALA A 615 -42.07 28.22 -13.44
C ALA A 615 -43.00 27.38 -14.36
N PRO A 616 -44.20 27.86 -14.71
CA PRO A 616 -45.09 27.14 -15.63
C PRO A 616 -44.41 26.83 -16.98
N GLY A 617 -44.55 25.58 -17.45
CA GLY A 617 -43.92 25.11 -18.69
C GLY A 617 -42.47 24.66 -18.54
N THR A 618 -41.96 24.51 -17.30
CA THR A 618 -40.62 24.00 -17.02
C THR A 618 -40.62 22.49 -16.79
N SER A 619 -39.73 21.76 -17.47
CA SER A 619 -39.48 20.35 -17.18
C SER A 619 -38.28 20.21 -16.25
N ARG A 620 -38.52 19.90 -14.98
CA ARG A 620 -37.47 19.79 -13.97
C ARG A 620 -37.04 18.35 -13.76
N ILE A 621 -35.73 18.10 -13.84
CA ILE A 621 -35.09 16.80 -13.60
C ILE A 621 -34.21 16.96 -12.36
N ALA A 622 -34.30 16.02 -11.41
CA ALA A 622 -33.38 15.95 -10.29
C ALA A 622 -32.40 14.80 -10.50
N MET A 623 -31.11 15.10 -10.57
CA MET A 623 -30.05 14.10 -10.60
C MET A 623 -29.58 13.77 -9.19
N VAL A 624 -29.52 12.48 -8.86
CA VAL A 624 -28.96 11.97 -7.61
C VAL A 624 -27.91 10.91 -7.91
N GLY A 625 -26.86 10.89 -7.11
CA GLY A 625 -25.79 9.90 -7.22
C GLY A 625 -24.60 10.29 -6.35
N SER A 626 -23.46 9.67 -6.66
CA SER A 626 -22.21 9.81 -5.92
C SER A 626 -21.25 10.82 -6.57
N SER A 627 -19.94 10.59 -6.45
CA SER A 627 -18.88 11.52 -6.86
C SER A 627 -18.79 11.77 -8.38
N HIS A 628 -19.20 10.80 -9.19
CA HIS A 628 -19.18 10.92 -10.66
C HIS A 628 -20.24 11.91 -11.15
N VAL A 629 -21.43 11.85 -10.57
CA VAL A 629 -22.53 12.78 -10.86
C VAL A 629 -22.26 14.16 -10.27
N PHE A 630 -21.64 14.20 -9.08
CA PHE A 630 -21.17 15.45 -8.50
C PHE A 630 -20.11 16.13 -9.40
N GLY A 631 -19.32 15.37 -10.18
CA GLY A 631 -18.30 15.90 -11.11
C GLY A 631 -17.00 16.28 -10.43
N GLU A 632 -16.50 15.46 -9.48
CA GLU A 632 -15.26 15.75 -8.76
C GLU A 632 -14.07 15.99 -9.71
N GLY A 633 -13.44 17.16 -9.66
CA GLY A 633 -12.31 17.51 -10.52
C GLY A 633 -12.68 18.05 -11.92
N VAL A 634 -13.95 18.40 -12.13
CA VAL A 634 -14.46 19.03 -13.36
C VAL A 634 -14.98 20.43 -13.03
N ALA A 635 -14.80 21.42 -13.91
CA ALA A 635 -15.31 22.77 -13.70
C ALA A 635 -16.85 22.80 -13.75
N ASP A 636 -17.47 23.79 -13.11
CA ASP A 636 -18.94 23.89 -13.00
C ASP A 636 -19.64 23.95 -14.36
N ASP A 637 -19.01 24.54 -15.37
CA ASP A 637 -19.53 24.64 -16.74
C ASP A 637 -19.13 23.44 -17.63
N GLU A 638 -18.47 22.43 -17.07
CA GLU A 638 -18.03 21.23 -17.79
C GLU A 638 -18.66 19.94 -17.25
N THR A 639 -19.51 20.02 -16.22
CA THR A 639 -20.27 18.88 -15.72
C THR A 639 -21.22 18.33 -16.79
N PHE A 640 -21.48 17.02 -16.77
CA PHE A 640 -22.33 16.41 -17.80
C PHE A 640 -23.79 16.83 -17.62
N GLU A 641 -24.17 17.15 -16.38
CA GLU A 641 -25.47 17.72 -16.02
C GLU A 641 -25.64 19.09 -16.69
N GLY A 642 -24.70 20.03 -16.51
CA GLY A 642 -24.81 21.36 -17.12
C GLY A 642 -24.65 21.33 -18.64
N LEU A 643 -23.91 20.36 -19.19
CA LEU A 643 -23.89 20.09 -20.63
C LEU A 643 -25.24 19.59 -21.14
N LEU A 644 -25.90 18.67 -20.42
CA LEU A 644 -27.22 18.16 -20.77
C LEU A 644 -28.27 19.28 -20.70
N GLU A 645 -28.31 20.07 -19.63
CA GLU A 645 -29.28 21.16 -19.48
C GLU A 645 -29.16 22.19 -20.61
N ARG A 646 -27.94 22.62 -20.94
CA ARG A 646 -27.70 23.53 -22.06
C ARG A 646 -28.18 22.96 -23.39
N ARG A 647 -27.92 21.68 -23.63
CA ARG A 647 -28.35 20.99 -24.86
C ARG A 647 -29.87 20.88 -24.94
N LEU A 648 -30.55 20.54 -23.85
CA LEU A 648 -32.02 20.49 -23.79
C LEU A 648 -32.64 21.86 -24.03
N ASN A 649 -32.11 22.91 -23.41
CA ASN A 649 -32.62 24.27 -23.56
C ASN A 649 -32.36 24.86 -24.96
N ALA A 650 -31.29 24.45 -25.64
CA ALA A 650 -31.05 24.84 -27.04
C ALA A 650 -32.13 24.31 -28.00
N GLN A 651 -32.86 23.26 -27.62
CA GLN A 651 -33.91 22.62 -28.42
C GLN A 651 -35.31 22.78 -27.81
N ALA A 652 -35.46 23.60 -26.77
CA ALA A 652 -36.73 23.72 -26.04
C ALA A 652 -37.89 24.24 -26.91
N ALA A 653 -37.58 25.05 -27.93
CA ALA A 653 -38.60 25.55 -28.86
C ALA A 653 -39.35 24.43 -29.59
N ASP A 654 -38.68 23.30 -29.85
CA ASP A 654 -39.24 22.17 -30.60
C ASP A 654 -39.92 21.12 -29.69
N SER A 655 -39.77 21.25 -28.38
CA SER A 655 -40.16 20.23 -27.41
C SER A 655 -41.48 20.51 -26.66
N GLY A 656 -42.05 21.70 -26.85
CA GLY A 656 -43.27 22.13 -26.13
C GLY A 656 -43.04 22.52 -24.66
N TYR A 657 -41.80 22.44 -24.16
CA TYR A 657 -41.41 23.04 -22.89
C TYR A 657 -40.81 24.43 -23.12
N ARG A 658 -41.03 25.34 -22.17
CA ARG A 658 -40.38 26.66 -22.23
C ARG A 658 -38.93 26.61 -21.77
N HIS A 659 -38.64 25.69 -20.86
CA HIS A 659 -37.35 25.58 -20.20
C HIS A 659 -37.17 24.19 -19.58
N TYR A 660 -35.91 23.74 -19.49
CA TYR A 660 -35.50 22.57 -18.72
C TYR A 660 -34.61 23.02 -17.58
N GLU A 661 -34.80 22.42 -16.41
CA GLU A 661 -33.91 22.58 -15.27
C GLU A 661 -33.38 21.21 -14.87
N VAL A 662 -32.07 21.08 -14.65
CA VAL A 662 -31.44 19.81 -14.25
C VAL A 662 -30.71 20.02 -12.94
N LEU A 663 -31.32 19.64 -11.82
CA LEU A 663 -30.81 19.92 -10.48
C LEU A 663 -29.88 18.81 -10.00
N ASN A 664 -28.61 19.15 -9.71
CA ASN A 664 -27.61 18.21 -9.23
C ASN A 664 -27.58 18.07 -7.69
N PHE A 665 -28.27 17.05 -7.17
CA PHE A 665 -28.26 16.68 -5.74
C PHE A 665 -27.20 15.64 -5.38
N ALA A 666 -26.32 15.27 -6.31
CA ALA A 666 -25.29 14.28 -6.04
C ALA A 666 -24.25 14.79 -5.04
N VAL A 667 -23.68 13.88 -4.25
CA VAL A 667 -22.62 14.20 -3.28
C VAL A 667 -21.60 13.07 -3.27
N GLY A 668 -20.32 13.45 -3.27
CA GLY A 668 -19.21 12.51 -3.17
C GLY A 668 -19.37 11.53 -2.00
N GLY A 669 -19.38 10.23 -2.32
CA GLY A 669 -19.47 9.16 -1.33
C GLY A 669 -20.88 8.78 -0.86
N TYR A 670 -21.95 9.35 -1.43
CA TYR A 670 -23.30 8.83 -1.22
C TYR A 670 -23.43 7.38 -1.70
N LEU A 671 -24.22 6.61 -0.95
CA LEU A 671 -24.60 5.23 -1.23
C LEU A 671 -26.13 5.11 -1.25
N PRO A 672 -26.73 4.00 -1.70
CA PRO A 672 -28.18 3.88 -1.87
C PRO A 672 -29.04 4.34 -0.68
N LEU A 673 -28.58 4.12 0.55
CA LEU A 673 -29.31 4.56 1.74
C LEU A 673 -29.20 6.09 1.99
N ASP A 674 -28.06 6.70 1.65
CA ASP A 674 -27.93 8.17 1.62
C ASP A 674 -28.80 8.78 0.50
N ILE A 675 -28.87 8.11 -0.65
CA ILE A 675 -29.71 8.51 -1.79
C ILE A 675 -31.19 8.48 -1.43
N LEU A 676 -31.66 7.42 -0.77
CA LEU A 676 -33.03 7.37 -0.26
C LEU A 676 -33.31 8.53 0.70
N ALA A 677 -32.40 8.80 1.64
CA ALA A 677 -32.56 9.87 2.61
C ALA A 677 -32.58 11.26 1.94
N ILE A 678 -31.69 11.56 0.99
CA ILE A 678 -31.69 12.86 0.29
C ILE A 678 -32.94 13.04 -0.58
N ILE A 679 -33.47 11.96 -1.17
CA ILE A 679 -34.70 12.01 -1.95
C ILE A 679 -35.89 12.40 -1.07
N GLU A 680 -36.06 11.71 0.07
CA GLU A 680 -37.14 11.98 1.02
C GLU A 680 -36.99 13.34 1.70
N ASP A 681 -35.76 13.71 2.10
CA ASP A 681 -35.52 14.90 2.93
C ASP A 681 -35.41 16.20 2.11
N ARG A 682 -35.01 16.15 0.83
CA ARG A 682 -34.81 17.36 0.00
C ARG A 682 -35.37 17.29 -1.42
N VAL A 683 -35.07 16.26 -2.20
CA VAL A 683 -35.33 16.27 -3.66
C VAL A 683 -36.80 16.49 -3.98
N LEU A 684 -37.71 15.75 -3.33
CA LEU A 684 -39.14 15.84 -3.60
C LEU A 684 -39.73 17.23 -3.31
N ALA A 685 -39.10 18.02 -2.42
CA ALA A 685 -39.53 19.37 -2.10
C ALA A 685 -39.31 20.38 -3.25
N PHE A 686 -38.49 20.05 -4.25
CA PHE A 686 -38.26 20.85 -5.46
C PHE A 686 -39.22 20.53 -6.60
N LYS A 687 -40.18 19.62 -6.38
CA LYS A 687 -41.21 19.21 -7.35
C LYS A 687 -40.62 18.84 -8.73
N PRO A 688 -39.61 17.96 -8.80
CA PRO A 688 -39.11 17.48 -10.08
C PRO A 688 -40.19 16.67 -10.81
N LYS A 689 -40.15 16.69 -12.14
CA LYS A 689 -40.94 15.78 -12.97
C LYS A 689 -40.29 14.39 -13.04
N TYR A 690 -38.96 14.36 -13.06
CA TYR A 690 -38.16 13.14 -13.13
C TYR A 690 -37.03 13.13 -12.11
N ILE A 691 -36.76 11.97 -11.52
CA ILE A 691 -35.55 11.69 -10.75
C ILE A 691 -34.66 10.75 -11.55
N PHE A 692 -33.44 11.19 -11.85
CA PHE A 692 -32.41 10.38 -12.47
C PHE A 692 -31.42 9.94 -11.39
N TYR A 693 -31.50 8.66 -11.02
CA TYR A 693 -30.60 8.05 -10.07
C TYR A 693 -29.49 7.31 -10.82
N PHE A 694 -28.30 7.88 -10.83
CA PHE A 694 -27.12 7.28 -11.46
C PHE A 694 -26.35 6.40 -10.49
N GLU A 695 -25.89 5.24 -10.96
CA GLU A 695 -25.01 4.36 -10.19
C GLU A 695 -23.96 3.62 -11.04
N HIS A 696 -22.90 3.16 -10.37
CA HIS A 696 -21.82 2.33 -10.91
C HIS A 696 -21.71 0.99 -10.12
N SER A 697 -20.88 0.02 -10.53
CA SER A 697 -20.85 -1.31 -9.88
C SER A 697 -20.34 -1.36 -8.43
N ALA A 698 -20.52 -2.54 -7.82
CA ALA A 698 -20.00 -2.97 -6.51
C ALA A 698 -20.65 -2.27 -5.30
N LEU A 699 -21.96 -2.04 -5.37
CA LEU A 699 -22.72 -1.25 -4.40
C LEU A 699 -23.05 -1.97 -3.10
N VAL A 700 -23.40 -3.24 -3.19
CA VAL A 700 -23.93 -3.99 -2.03
C VAL A 700 -22.93 -3.97 -0.88
N ARG A 701 -21.67 -4.34 -1.14
CA ARG A 701 -20.64 -4.41 -0.09
C ARG A 701 -20.39 -3.07 0.60
N ARG A 702 -20.27 -1.97 -0.18
CA ARG A 702 -20.08 -0.61 0.34
C ARG A 702 -21.28 -0.17 1.16
N THR A 703 -22.48 -0.47 0.67
CA THR A 703 -23.76 -0.17 1.35
C THR A 703 -23.85 -0.89 2.69
N LEU A 704 -23.47 -2.17 2.75
CA LEU A 704 -23.46 -2.95 3.99
C LEU A 704 -22.47 -2.41 5.02
N LYS A 705 -21.26 -2.02 4.58
CA LYS A 705 -20.26 -1.39 5.47
C LYS A 705 -20.77 -0.08 6.06
N ARG A 706 -21.41 0.78 5.25
CA ARG A 706 -22.02 2.02 5.76
C ARG A 706 -23.26 1.76 6.63
N LEU A 707 -24.07 0.77 6.27
CA LEU A 707 -25.23 0.38 7.07
C LEU A 707 -24.81 -0.02 8.49
N GLY A 708 -23.70 -0.76 8.66
CA GLY A 708 -23.18 -1.10 9.99
C GLY A 708 -22.93 0.13 10.88
N LYS A 709 -22.32 1.18 10.31
CA LYS A 709 -22.12 2.47 11.02
C LYS A 709 -23.43 3.18 11.32
N ALA A 710 -24.37 3.17 10.37
CA ALA A 710 -25.69 3.78 10.52
C ALA A 710 -26.59 3.02 11.53
N ILE A 711 -26.37 1.72 11.73
CA ILE A 711 -26.98 0.93 12.80
C ILE A 711 -26.36 1.32 14.16
N GLN A 712 -25.04 1.44 14.23
CA GLN A 712 -24.31 1.80 15.45
C GLN A 712 -24.70 3.18 16.00
N ASN A 713 -24.85 4.19 15.13
CA ASN A 713 -25.28 5.53 15.53
C ASN A 713 -26.82 5.68 15.63
N GLY A 714 -27.57 4.62 15.31
CA GLY A 714 -29.03 4.57 15.38
C GLY A 714 -29.78 5.24 14.23
N SER A 715 -29.11 5.94 13.32
CA SER A 715 -29.75 6.66 12.22
C SER A 715 -30.48 5.76 11.22
N ALA A 716 -30.02 4.53 11.03
CA ALA A 716 -30.64 3.58 10.10
C ALA A 716 -31.99 3.06 10.60
N PHE A 717 -32.28 3.16 11.90
CA PHE A 717 -33.54 2.67 12.48
C PHE A 717 -34.76 3.53 12.12
N ARG A 718 -34.60 4.66 11.41
CA ARG A 718 -35.73 5.38 10.80
C ARG A 718 -36.46 4.54 9.75
N TYR A 719 -35.81 3.51 9.20
CA TYR A 719 -36.35 2.63 8.17
C TYR A 719 -36.76 1.26 8.72
N ASP A 720 -38.01 0.88 8.48
CA ASP A 720 -38.64 -0.34 8.98
C ASP A 720 -37.91 -1.60 8.52
N PHE A 721 -37.53 -1.66 7.23
CA PHE A 721 -36.79 -2.78 6.67
C PHE A 721 -35.41 -2.97 7.32
N VAL A 722 -34.78 -1.90 7.82
CA VAL A 722 -33.53 -2.03 8.60
C VAL A 722 -33.83 -2.61 9.97
N ARG A 723 -34.90 -2.17 10.64
CA ARG A 723 -35.30 -2.72 11.94
C ARG A 723 -35.59 -4.23 11.83
N ASP A 724 -36.25 -4.64 10.76
CA ASP A 724 -36.53 -6.06 10.48
C ASP A 724 -35.25 -6.87 10.22
N ILE A 725 -34.35 -6.38 9.35
CA ILE A 725 -33.08 -7.05 9.07
C ILE A 725 -32.24 -7.19 10.34
N VAL A 726 -32.15 -6.17 11.18
CA VAL A 726 -31.39 -6.22 12.45
C VAL A 726 -32.01 -7.23 13.43
N ARG A 727 -33.34 -7.27 13.53
CA ARG A 727 -34.05 -8.26 14.37
C ARG A 727 -33.84 -9.69 13.90
N GLU A 728 -33.95 -9.95 12.60
CA GLU A 728 -33.82 -11.28 12.00
C GLU A 728 -32.37 -11.80 12.01
N SER A 729 -31.40 -10.91 11.78
CA SER A 729 -29.98 -11.28 11.72
C SER A 729 -29.36 -11.55 13.09
N GLY A 730 -30.06 -11.23 14.19
CA GLY A 730 -29.53 -11.35 15.56
C GLY A 730 -28.22 -10.57 15.73
N ILE A 731 -28.10 -9.44 15.02
CA ILE A 731 -26.93 -8.59 15.07
C ILE A 731 -26.91 -7.85 16.40
N ASP A 732 -25.78 -7.89 17.10
CA ASP A 732 -25.49 -6.94 18.17
C ASP A 732 -24.97 -5.64 17.53
N PRO A 733 -25.67 -4.49 17.66
CA PRO A 733 -25.21 -3.21 17.13
C PRO A 733 -23.83 -2.79 17.68
N ARG A 734 -23.38 -3.36 18.80
CA ARG A 734 -22.06 -3.08 19.41
C ARG A 734 -20.95 -4.00 18.89
N ALA A 735 -21.28 -4.96 18.04
CA ALA A 735 -20.29 -5.84 17.43
C ALA A 735 -19.32 -5.05 16.53
N ASP A 736 -18.18 -5.68 16.26
CA ASP A 736 -17.16 -5.14 15.35
C ASP A 736 -17.75 -4.85 13.94
N PRO A 737 -17.40 -3.72 13.28
CA PRO A 737 -17.94 -3.33 11.98
C PRO A 737 -17.84 -4.39 10.89
N GLU A 738 -16.81 -5.23 10.91
CA GLU A 738 -16.64 -6.27 9.90
C GLU A 738 -17.49 -7.51 10.21
N VAL A 739 -17.69 -7.81 11.51
CA VAL A 739 -18.66 -8.83 11.94
C VAL A 739 -20.07 -8.40 11.57
N LEU A 740 -20.40 -7.12 11.77
CA LEU A 740 -21.64 -6.49 11.31
C LEU A 740 -21.82 -6.67 9.80
N GLN A 741 -20.82 -6.24 9.02
CA GLN A 741 -20.86 -6.35 7.56
C GLN A 741 -21.07 -7.79 7.10
N ARG A 742 -20.31 -8.75 7.66
CA ARG A 742 -20.43 -10.17 7.31
C ARG A 742 -21.79 -10.75 7.65
N LYS A 743 -22.36 -10.41 8.81
CA LYS A 743 -23.72 -10.84 9.20
C LYS A 743 -24.80 -10.21 8.34
N LEU A 744 -24.56 -9.01 7.79
CA LEU A 744 -25.47 -8.34 6.87
C LEU A 744 -25.33 -8.83 5.42
N THR A 745 -24.22 -9.46 5.03
CA THR A 745 -23.98 -9.97 3.67
C THR A 745 -25.15 -10.78 3.11
N PRO A 746 -25.74 -11.75 3.84
CA PRO A 746 -26.88 -12.52 3.34
C PRO A 746 -28.13 -11.67 3.05
N TYR A 747 -28.23 -10.47 3.62
CA TYR A 747 -29.36 -9.56 3.48
C TYR A 747 -29.13 -8.46 2.43
N GLY A 748 -27.97 -8.44 1.77
CA GLY A 748 -27.59 -7.38 0.82
C GLY A 748 -28.61 -7.13 -0.29
N ASP A 749 -29.04 -8.19 -0.97
CA ASP A 749 -30.03 -8.09 -2.06
C ASP A 749 -31.39 -7.63 -1.57
N ARG A 750 -31.83 -8.14 -0.41
CA ARG A 750 -33.11 -7.74 0.21
C ARG A 750 -33.07 -6.28 0.64
N LEU A 751 -31.96 -5.84 1.23
CA LEU A 751 -31.75 -4.46 1.64
C LEU A 751 -31.81 -3.53 0.42
N LEU A 752 -31.06 -3.82 -0.62
CA LEU A 752 -31.00 -2.97 -1.82
C LEU A 752 -32.38 -2.90 -2.50
N ARG A 753 -33.07 -4.05 -2.62
CA ARG A 753 -34.45 -4.12 -3.10
C ARG A 753 -35.39 -3.23 -2.26
N ALA A 754 -35.32 -3.31 -0.94
CA ALA A 754 -36.17 -2.52 -0.06
C ALA A 754 -35.91 -1.01 -0.19
N ILE A 755 -34.63 -0.61 -0.31
CA ILE A 755 -34.25 0.79 -0.57
C ILE A 755 -34.84 1.26 -1.90
N TYR A 756 -34.66 0.48 -2.97
CA TYR A 756 -35.17 0.79 -4.30
C TYR A 756 -36.69 0.89 -4.34
N SER A 757 -37.41 -0.08 -3.75
CA SER A 757 -38.86 -0.03 -3.65
C SER A 757 -39.33 1.20 -2.91
N ARG A 758 -38.66 1.58 -1.80
CA ARG A 758 -39.00 2.78 -1.04
C ARG A 758 -38.82 4.07 -1.84
N ILE A 759 -37.75 4.17 -2.64
CA ILE A 759 -37.54 5.31 -3.54
C ILE A 759 -38.67 5.41 -4.56
N VAL A 760 -39.00 4.30 -5.23
CA VAL A 760 -40.08 4.25 -6.24
C VAL A 760 -41.43 4.61 -5.62
N GLU A 761 -41.74 4.09 -4.44
CA GLU A 761 -42.97 4.42 -3.72
C GLU A 761 -43.04 5.90 -3.37
N ALA A 762 -41.95 6.49 -2.85
CA ALA A 762 -41.90 7.91 -2.49
C ALA A 762 -42.09 8.80 -3.73
N ALA A 763 -41.44 8.48 -4.85
CA ALA A 763 -41.59 9.20 -6.11
C ALA A 763 -43.01 9.07 -6.69
N LYS A 764 -43.58 7.87 -6.70
CA LYS A 764 -44.95 7.61 -7.21
C LYS A 764 -46.01 8.39 -6.45
N ARG A 765 -45.90 8.54 -5.13
CA ARG A 765 -46.85 9.33 -4.31
C ARG A 765 -46.90 10.80 -4.72
N GLU A 766 -45.78 11.34 -5.20
CA GLU A 766 -45.67 12.72 -5.67
C GLU A 766 -45.88 12.85 -7.19
N GLY A 767 -46.20 11.75 -7.90
CA GLY A 767 -46.38 11.75 -9.36
C GLY A 767 -45.09 11.94 -10.15
N VAL A 768 -43.93 11.60 -9.56
CA VAL A 768 -42.60 11.79 -10.15
C VAL A 768 -42.13 10.52 -10.84
N GLY A 769 -41.66 10.63 -12.09
CA GLY A 769 -41.05 9.50 -12.80
C GLY A 769 -39.63 9.23 -12.30
N VAL A 770 -39.24 7.97 -12.14
CA VAL A 770 -37.94 7.61 -11.56
C VAL A 770 -37.15 6.67 -12.47
N PHE A 771 -35.90 7.03 -12.73
CA PHE A 771 -34.99 6.35 -13.63
C PHE A 771 -33.75 5.89 -12.88
N TRP A 772 -33.40 4.63 -13.05
CA TRP A 772 -32.13 4.09 -12.59
C TRP A 772 -31.20 4.03 -13.79
N ILE A 773 -30.08 4.74 -13.73
CA ILE A 773 -29.18 4.93 -14.87
C ILE A 773 -27.81 4.34 -14.51
N TYR A 774 -27.38 3.33 -15.26
CA TYR A 774 -26.02 2.82 -15.10
C TYR A 774 -25.03 3.78 -15.76
N LEU A 775 -24.05 4.25 -14.98
CA LEU A 775 -22.92 5.05 -15.45
C LEU A 775 -21.62 4.35 -15.05
N PRO A 776 -20.90 3.70 -15.98
CA PRO A 776 -19.62 3.07 -15.66
C PRO A 776 -18.54 4.12 -15.33
N ARG A 777 -17.53 3.71 -14.57
CA ARG A 777 -16.24 4.43 -14.45
C ARG A 777 -15.38 4.14 -15.68
N PRO A 778 -14.45 5.05 -16.06
CA PRO A 778 -13.57 4.82 -17.20
C PRO A 778 -12.73 3.53 -17.10
N ASP A 779 -12.32 3.13 -15.89
CA ASP A 779 -11.51 1.94 -15.63
C ASP A 779 -12.33 0.69 -15.27
N GLU A 780 -13.66 0.78 -15.27
CA GLU A 780 -14.54 -0.25 -14.72
C GLU A 780 -14.58 -1.51 -15.58
N ARG A 781 -14.52 -2.67 -14.90
CA ARG A 781 -14.57 -4.00 -15.52
C ARG A 781 -15.59 -4.93 -14.88
N THR A 782 -16.37 -4.41 -13.95
CA THR A 782 -17.31 -5.17 -13.12
C THR A 782 -18.72 -5.09 -13.68
N SER A 783 -19.48 -6.17 -13.51
CA SER A 783 -20.87 -6.29 -13.97
C SER A 783 -21.85 -5.66 -12.98
N THR A 784 -22.91 -5.04 -13.49
CA THR A 784 -24.03 -4.44 -12.72
C THR A 784 -25.38 -5.12 -12.96
N GLU A 785 -25.37 -6.37 -13.45
CA GLU A 785 -26.59 -7.10 -13.79
C GLU A 785 -27.50 -7.36 -12.58
N LEU A 786 -26.92 -7.50 -11.38
CA LEU A 786 -27.70 -7.64 -10.16
C LEU A 786 -28.45 -6.35 -9.83
N GLU A 787 -27.74 -5.21 -9.80
CA GLU A 787 -28.33 -3.91 -9.45
C GLU A 787 -29.38 -3.47 -10.47
N LYS A 788 -29.12 -3.65 -11.78
CA LYS A 788 -30.07 -3.40 -12.87
C LYS A 788 -31.36 -4.19 -12.68
N ARG A 789 -31.24 -5.50 -12.44
CA ARG A 789 -32.38 -6.39 -12.21
C ARG A 789 -33.18 -5.98 -10.97
N LEU A 790 -32.52 -5.68 -9.85
CA LEU A 790 -33.20 -5.26 -8.63
C LEU A 790 -33.90 -3.91 -8.79
N ALA A 791 -33.32 -2.97 -9.55
CA ALA A 791 -33.96 -1.69 -9.86
C ALA A 791 -35.22 -1.88 -10.72
N ALA A 792 -35.14 -2.70 -11.78
CA ALA A 792 -36.28 -3.04 -12.62
C ALA A 792 -37.41 -3.72 -11.80
N GLU A 793 -37.06 -4.72 -10.98
CA GLU A 793 -38.02 -5.42 -10.09
C GLU A 793 -38.70 -4.47 -9.08
N ALA A 794 -38.00 -3.42 -8.63
CA ALA A 794 -38.56 -2.40 -7.74
C ALA A 794 -39.48 -1.39 -8.46
N GLY A 795 -39.44 -1.35 -9.80
CA GLY A 795 -40.27 -0.48 -10.63
C GLY A 795 -39.60 0.81 -11.11
N PHE A 796 -38.27 0.86 -11.15
CA PHE A 796 -37.56 1.91 -11.88
C PHE A 796 -37.63 1.67 -13.40
N ASN A 797 -37.59 2.76 -14.16
CA ASN A 797 -37.21 2.70 -15.56
C ASN A 797 -35.68 2.60 -15.64
N VAL A 798 -35.14 1.52 -16.22
CA VAL A 798 -33.69 1.27 -16.25
C VAL A 798 -33.09 1.76 -17.57
N LEU A 799 -32.08 2.62 -17.48
CA LEU A 799 -31.29 3.11 -18.62
C LEU A 799 -29.82 2.69 -18.46
N ASP A 800 -29.14 2.45 -19.57
CA ASP A 800 -27.80 1.86 -19.58
C ASP A 800 -26.82 2.70 -20.41
N LEU A 801 -25.80 3.27 -19.77
CA LEU A 801 -24.72 4.01 -20.44
C LEU A 801 -23.46 3.14 -20.63
N SER A 802 -23.60 1.81 -20.67
CA SER A 802 -22.50 0.91 -21.03
C SER A 802 -21.88 1.31 -22.37
N GLY A 803 -20.56 1.18 -22.47
CA GLY A 803 -19.81 1.53 -23.68
C GLY A 803 -19.60 3.04 -23.91
N VAL A 804 -20.00 3.90 -22.97
CA VAL A 804 -19.80 5.38 -23.07
C VAL A 804 -18.34 5.79 -23.31
N TYR A 805 -17.37 4.96 -22.92
CA TYR A 805 -15.94 5.23 -23.11
C TYR A 805 -15.28 4.32 -24.15
N ASP A 806 -16.04 3.52 -24.89
CA ASP A 806 -15.48 2.60 -25.89
C ASP A 806 -14.74 3.36 -26.99
N GLY A 807 -13.59 2.82 -27.40
CA GLY A 807 -12.72 3.45 -28.39
C GLY A 807 -11.74 4.50 -27.82
N TYR A 808 -11.79 4.82 -26.53
CA TYR A 808 -10.85 5.73 -25.86
C TYR A 808 -9.90 5.00 -24.91
N ASP A 809 -8.66 5.49 -24.75
CA ASP A 809 -7.80 5.04 -23.64
C ASP A 809 -8.30 5.67 -22.34
N TRP A 810 -8.91 4.87 -21.48
CA TRP A 810 -9.48 5.30 -20.21
C TRP A 810 -8.52 6.13 -19.34
N ARG A 811 -7.20 5.90 -19.44
CA ARG A 811 -6.19 6.66 -18.68
C ARG A 811 -6.17 8.15 -19.02
N THR A 812 -6.59 8.49 -20.24
CA THR A 812 -6.69 9.87 -20.72
C THR A 812 -7.98 10.56 -20.30
N LEU A 813 -8.96 9.78 -19.84
CA LEU A 813 -10.27 10.26 -19.41
C LEU A 813 -10.35 10.53 -17.91
N LEU A 814 -9.26 10.32 -17.15
CA LEU A 814 -9.24 10.55 -15.72
C LEU A 814 -8.78 11.97 -15.36
N VAL A 815 -9.27 12.51 -14.24
CA VAL A 815 -8.81 13.81 -13.70
C VAL A 815 -7.31 13.75 -13.38
N ALA A 816 -6.84 12.62 -12.83
CA ALA A 816 -5.41 12.37 -12.63
C ALA A 816 -5.07 10.86 -12.64
N PRO A 817 -3.79 10.48 -12.83
CA PRO A 817 -3.38 9.06 -12.87
C PRO A 817 -3.59 8.26 -11.57
N TRP A 818 -3.92 8.93 -10.46
CA TRP A 818 -4.16 8.34 -9.13
C TRP A 818 -5.62 8.51 -8.68
N ASP A 819 -6.49 8.96 -9.58
CA ASP A 819 -7.90 9.22 -9.34
C ASP A 819 -8.74 8.41 -10.34
N ASP A 820 -9.97 8.05 -9.96
CA ASP A 820 -10.86 7.22 -10.76
C ASP A 820 -12.04 7.99 -11.35
N HIS A 821 -12.12 9.31 -11.17
CA HIS A 821 -13.18 10.15 -11.69
C HIS A 821 -12.89 10.55 -13.14
N PRO A 822 -13.93 10.59 -14.00
CA PRO A 822 -13.81 11.13 -15.34
C PRO A 822 -13.47 12.63 -15.29
N ASN A 823 -12.58 13.07 -16.17
CA ASN A 823 -12.30 14.47 -16.42
C ASN A 823 -13.36 15.12 -17.31
N ALA A 824 -13.18 16.39 -17.66
CA ALA A 824 -14.09 17.13 -18.53
C ALA A 824 -14.38 16.41 -19.87
N ALA A 825 -13.39 15.74 -20.48
CA ALA A 825 -13.62 14.98 -21.72
C ALA A 825 -14.50 13.75 -21.46
N GLY A 826 -14.28 13.04 -20.35
CA GLY A 826 -15.16 11.95 -19.91
C GLY A 826 -16.60 12.44 -19.66
N HIS A 827 -16.77 13.57 -18.98
CA HIS A 827 -18.08 14.19 -18.76
C HIS A 827 -18.81 14.58 -20.06
N ARG A 828 -18.09 15.03 -21.09
CA ARG A 828 -18.69 15.30 -22.41
C ARG A 828 -19.22 14.02 -23.05
N LEU A 829 -18.44 12.93 -23.03
CA LEU A 829 -18.90 11.62 -23.54
C LEU A 829 -20.14 11.13 -22.79
N VAL A 830 -20.19 11.32 -21.47
CA VAL A 830 -21.37 10.99 -20.66
C VAL A 830 -22.58 11.83 -21.04
N ALA A 831 -22.42 13.14 -21.24
CA ALA A 831 -23.52 14.01 -21.66
C ALA A 831 -24.07 13.61 -23.04
N ASP A 832 -23.18 13.30 -23.99
CA ASP A 832 -23.56 12.87 -25.34
C ASP A 832 -24.29 11.53 -25.32
N LYS A 833 -23.72 10.53 -24.61
CA LYS A 833 -24.34 9.20 -24.53
C LYS A 833 -25.67 9.23 -23.78
N LEU A 834 -25.75 9.99 -22.69
CA LEU A 834 -27.00 10.16 -21.95
C LEU A 834 -28.08 10.79 -22.83
N TYR A 835 -27.73 11.80 -23.62
CA TYR A 835 -28.67 12.43 -24.54
C TYR A 835 -29.17 11.44 -25.61
N GLU A 836 -28.26 10.67 -26.22
CA GLU A 836 -28.59 9.62 -27.20
C GLU A 836 -29.57 8.58 -26.60
N VAL A 837 -29.27 8.09 -25.39
CA VAL A 837 -30.13 7.12 -24.68
C VAL A 837 -31.50 7.72 -24.35
N LEU A 838 -31.57 8.99 -23.94
CA LEU A 838 -32.85 9.68 -23.72
C LEU A 838 -33.65 9.86 -25.02
N GLN A 839 -32.99 10.05 -26.17
CA GLN A 839 -33.67 10.09 -27.47
C GLN A 839 -34.21 8.72 -27.89
N GLN A 840 -33.48 7.64 -27.62
CA GLN A 840 -33.91 6.27 -27.92
C GLN A 840 -35.10 5.82 -27.05
N HIS A 841 -35.24 6.42 -25.86
CA HIS A 841 -36.26 6.08 -24.87
C HIS A 841 -37.29 7.20 -24.62
N GLN A 842 -37.66 7.96 -25.66
CA GLN A 842 -38.66 9.03 -25.54
C GLN A 842 -40.06 8.55 -25.11
N ASP A 843 -40.36 7.28 -25.35
CA ASP A 843 -41.55 6.59 -24.87
C ASP A 843 -41.57 6.49 -23.33
N LEU A 844 -40.41 6.32 -22.71
CA LEU A 844 -40.24 6.23 -21.26
C LEU A 844 -40.01 7.61 -20.62
N VAL A 845 -39.26 8.49 -21.30
CA VAL A 845 -38.93 9.85 -20.84
C VAL A 845 -39.43 10.86 -21.87
N PRO A 846 -40.69 11.32 -21.80
CA PRO A 846 -41.22 12.29 -22.75
C PRO A 846 -40.67 13.70 -22.44
N LEU A 847 -39.41 13.88 -22.79
CA LEU A 847 -38.70 15.15 -22.86
C LEU A 847 -38.90 15.82 -24.23
N ASN A 848 -39.59 15.16 -25.18
CA ASN A 848 -39.90 15.68 -26.53
C ASN A 848 -38.64 16.16 -27.27
N LEU A 849 -37.63 15.30 -27.36
CA LEU A 849 -36.35 15.63 -28.00
C LEU A 849 -36.48 15.52 -29.53
N ALA A 850 -35.75 16.34 -30.29
CA ALA A 850 -35.71 16.19 -31.74
C ALA A 850 -35.16 14.79 -32.11
N VAL A 851 -35.89 14.03 -32.93
CA VAL A 851 -35.45 12.71 -33.41
C VAL A 851 -34.39 12.92 -34.49
N ALA A 852 -33.19 12.37 -34.31
CA ALA A 852 -32.18 12.40 -35.38
C ALA A 852 -32.72 11.61 -36.60
N PRO A 853 -32.51 12.06 -37.84
CA PRO A 853 -32.87 11.27 -39.01
C PRO A 853 -32.23 9.89 -38.89
N GLN A 854 -33.01 8.82 -39.05
CA GLN A 854 -32.45 7.48 -39.16
C GLN A 854 -31.52 7.48 -40.36
N GLU A 855 -30.22 7.27 -40.15
CA GLU A 855 -29.33 6.89 -41.23
C GLU A 855 -29.83 5.53 -41.75
N GLU A 856 -30.46 5.54 -42.93
CA GLU A 856 -30.76 4.33 -43.67
C GLU A 856 -29.44 3.59 -43.92
N GLU A 857 -29.24 2.45 -43.26
CA GLU A 857 -28.13 1.52 -43.55
C GLU A 857 -28.14 1.18 -45.05
N GLN A 858 -27.07 1.56 -45.76
CA GLN A 858 -26.70 1.06 -47.08
C GLN A 858 -25.55 0.06 -46.98
#